data_AF-A0A1V5XHA0-F1
#
_entry.id   AF-A0A1V5XHA0-F1
#
_cell.length_a   1.000
_cell.length_b   1.000
_cell.length_c   1.000
_cell.angle_alpha   90.00
_cell.angle_beta   90.00
_cell.angle_gamma   90.00
#
_symmetry.space_group_name_H-M   'P 1'
#
loop_
_entity.id
_entity.type
_entity.pdbx_description
1 polymer ?
#
loop_
_entity_poly.entity_id
_entity_poly.type
_entity_poly.pdbx_seq_one_letter_code
_entity_poly.pdbx_strand_id
1 'polypeptide(L)'
;MGWISRYTTRMSRCSRSLLIGSLGAALLWNTPASAVITQVDGTVLPVSDRLQIALDRSVALGGEGTPGLLHAVFDADIVPEVFQIPKNSNGKYRVVEFFDIEEGAGYENTIGWYNVSDPSTLYPVLNCAHEPPNKVNVDFQKEFDDGRYKGGFVGFFLVSPGSNGGCGNPANLGQPGSTAFIVYTEAQLNGDGNYVHYLIYQSKQNPLAYYFGFEDLWRGGDNDFEDMAVKVTGLIKACEPSPEICDGKDNNCDGLVDNEPVDVGQACVTISGNKPGFGACQAGILECASKGPGDTTKICVGEVGPGIEVCNGLDDDCNGIVDDNPTDPSLGKPCGGSDEGECQRGTYACLAGTIACVGVVGPSPELCDGKDNDCDGVVDGTALEPRQNCKNDGDCSTSAPYCLPTVLGEMVCARGPIDVVGQCTVSGSTCPGVKRCENGTVICEQSDPGTPEICNGADDNCNGLVDEGDPGGGAECGPGGISLEMARTGQCEPGIEHCLGGKIQCVGGRGPTPEICDGLDNDCDGLTDETAECPGESICVEGKCVEPCAGGEFPCPAGLVCVDGYCVKLGGGTGGSGHDAGTQDDGAAGQNGEAGVDASAGAAGTAGSGGTAGSGGGFRPDGGASPGPHEQSRENWGLVTGGGGVSCALGRATSSLPAAIVALFALAMAGRMSPRTGRKG
;
A
#
# COMPACT_ATOMS: atom_id res chain seq x y z
N MET A 1 -80.77 37.10 2.13
CA MET A 1 -81.89 37.14 1.16
C MET A 1 -81.87 35.85 0.36
N GLY A 2 -83.03 35.23 0.08
CA GLY A 2 -83.20 33.97 -0.72
C GLY A 2 -82.61 32.70 -0.07
N TRP A 3 -83.32 31.64 0.37
CA TRP A 3 -84.47 30.82 -0.10
C TRP A 3 -84.10 29.53 -0.88
N ILE A 4 -84.30 28.38 -0.22
CA ILE A 4 -84.79 27.05 -0.70
C ILE A 4 -83.94 26.31 -1.78
N SER A 5 -83.45 25.07 -1.61
CA SER A 5 -84.21 23.81 -1.40
C SER A 5 -83.32 22.67 -0.89
N ARG A 6 -83.59 22.05 0.27
CA ARG A 6 -84.17 20.69 0.44
C ARG A 6 -83.65 19.56 -0.48
N TYR A 7 -82.93 18.61 0.12
CA TYR A 7 -83.35 17.20 0.16
C TYR A 7 -83.02 16.62 1.56
N THR A 8 -83.88 15.73 2.08
CA THR A 8 -83.82 15.22 3.46
C THR A 8 -84.35 13.79 3.58
N THR A 9 -83.55 12.88 4.13
CA THR A 9 -83.98 11.74 4.98
C THR A 9 -82.71 11.13 5.60
N ARG A 10 -82.42 11.34 6.89
CA ARG A 10 -82.94 10.63 8.08
C ARG A 10 -82.36 9.22 8.28
N MET A 11 -81.43 9.11 9.23
CA MET A 11 -81.61 8.23 10.40
C MET A 11 -81.35 9.05 11.66
N SER A 12 -82.04 8.75 12.76
CA SER A 12 -82.10 9.65 13.92
C SER A 12 -82.21 8.94 15.27
N ARG A 13 -81.20 9.19 16.12
CA ARG A 13 -81.24 9.37 17.59
C ARG A 13 -81.96 8.35 18.48
N CYS A 14 -81.21 7.87 19.48
CA CYS A 14 -81.60 7.96 20.90
C CYS A 14 -80.32 8.25 21.72
N SER A 15 -80.11 9.46 22.25
CA SER A 15 -80.44 9.90 23.62
C SER A 15 -79.57 9.21 24.70
N ARG A 16 -78.36 9.74 24.99
CA ARG A 16 -78.06 10.63 26.14
C ARG A 16 -78.36 10.07 27.54
N SER A 17 -77.31 9.91 28.35
CA SER A 17 -77.23 10.39 29.74
C SER A 17 -75.78 10.59 30.18
N LEU A 18 -75.49 11.71 30.85
CA LEU A 18 -74.21 11.93 31.55
C LEU A 18 -74.31 11.33 32.96
N LEU A 19 -73.24 10.71 33.44
CA LEU A 19 -72.95 10.62 34.87
C LEU A 19 -71.44 10.76 35.08
N ILE A 20 -71.06 11.69 35.95
CA ILE A 20 -69.68 11.89 36.40
C ILE A 20 -69.46 10.97 37.61
N GLY A 21 -68.51 10.05 37.51
CA GLY A 21 -68.22 9.05 38.54
C GLY A 21 -66.72 8.88 38.71
N SER A 22 -66.23 9.27 39.88
CA SER A 22 -64.86 9.24 40.40
C SER A 22 -64.07 7.93 40.22
N LEU A 23 -62.74 8.06 40.27
CA LEU A 23 -61.74 6.99 40.24
C LEU A 23 -62.17 5.69 40.94
N GLY A 24 -62.12 4.60 40.19
CA GLY A 24 -62.09 3.24 40.70
C GLY A 24 -61.39 2.36 39.66
N ALA A 25 -60.09 2.13 39.85
CA ALA A 25 -59.33 1.22 38.99
C ALA A 25 -59.71 -0.23 39.34
N ALA A 26 -60.87 -0.67 38.86
CA ALA A 26 -61.20 -2.08 38.83
C ALA A 26 -60.25 -2.78 37.87
N LEU A 27 -59.41 -3.68 38.39
CA LEU A 27 -58.74 -4.68 37.57
C LEU A 27 -59.82 -5.56 36.94
N LEU A 28 -60.27 -5.20 35.74
CA LEU A 28 -60.94 -6.12 34.85
C LEU A 28 -59.87 -7.15 34.45
N TRP A 29 -59.91 -8.31 35.12
CA TRP A 29 -59.19 -9.48 34.64
C TRP A 29 -59.72 -9.77 33.25
N ASN A 30 -58.85 -9.61 32.26
CA ASN A 30 -59.15 -9.91 30.87
C ASN A 30 -59.12 -11.44 30.71
N THR A 31 -60.06 -12.13 31.37
CA THR A 31 -60.32 -13.54 31.10
C THR A 31 -60.74 -13.62 29.64
N PRO A 32 -60.05 -14.40 28.79
CA PRO A 32 -60.54 -14.60 27.44
C PRO A 32 -61.94 -15.20 27.55
N ALA A 33 -62.90 -14.60 26.86
CA ALA A 33 -64.20 -15.23 26.66
C ALA A 33 -63.94 -16.43 25.74
N SER A 34 -63.70 -17.61 26.32
CA SER A 34 -63.71 -18.87 25.58
C SER A 34 -65.10 -19.00 24.95
N ALA A 35 -65.13 -18.94 23.62
CA ALA A 35 -66.35 -19.16 22.86
C ALA A 35 -66.59 -20.66 22.83
N VAL A 36 -67.53 -21.14 23.64
CA VAL A 36 -67.91 -22.55 23.63
C VAL A 36 -68.62 -22.89 22.31
N ILE A 37 -68.31 -24.06 21.76
CA ILE A 37 -68.99 -24.56 20.56
C ILE A 37 -70.42 -24.99 20.95
N THR A 38 -71.39 -24.67 20.09
CA THR A 38 -72.78 -25.06 20.28
C THR A 38 -73.33 -25.77 19.05
N GLN A 39 -74.13 -26.81 19.27
CA GLN A 39 -74.95 -27.46 18.24
C GLN A 39 -76.01 -26.49 17.70
N VAL A 40 -76.64 -26.83 16.56
CA VAL A 40 -77.63 -25.98 15.87
C VAL A 40 -78.85 -25.56 16.71
N ASP A 41 -79.14 -26.24 17.82
CA ASP A 41 -80.22 -25.93 18.77
C ASP A 41 -79.77 -25.04 19.95
N GLY A 42 -78.48 -24.73 20.05
CA GLY A 42 -77.86 -23.96 21.11
C GLY A 42 -77.27 -24.80 22.26
N THR A 43 -77.29 -26.13 22.18
CA THR A 43 -76.66 -27.02 23.15
C THR A 43 -75.15 -26.85 23.14
N VAL A 44 -74.52 -26.64 24.31
CA VAL A 44 -73.06 -26.52 24.46
C VAL A 44 -72.39 -27.89 24.33
N LEU A 45 -71.28 -27.95 23.60
CA LEU A 45 -70.59 -29.19 23.24
C LEU A 45 -69.20 -29.31 23.90
N PRO A 46 -68.75 -30.52 24.27
CA PRO A 46 -69.55 -31.75 24.42
C PRO A 46 -70.49 -31.70 25.64
N VAL A 47 -71.52 -32.54 25.64
CA VAL A 47 -72.59 -32.58 26.66
C VAL A 47 -72.23 -33.44 27.89
N SER A 48 -71.21 -34.29 27.79
CA SER A 48 -70.73 -35.16 28.88
C SER A 48 -69.23 -34.99 29.17
N ASP A 49 -68.72 -35.66 30.21
CA ASP A 49 -67.29 -35.70 30.56
C ASP A 49 -66.52 -36.81 29.83
N ARG A 50 -67.17 -37.62 28.98
CA ARG A 50 -66.54 -38.77 28.32
C ARG A 50 -65.40 -38.37 27.37
N LEU A 51 -65.57 -37.37 26.51
CA LEU A 51 -64.44 -36.87 25.70
C LEU A 51 -63.31 -36.27 26.55
N GLN A 52 -63.59 -35.69 27.73
CA GLN A 52 -62.52 -35.29 28.65
C GLN A 52 -61.75 -36.51 29.17
N ILE A 53 -62.45 -37.60 29.49
CA ILE A 53 -61.84 -38.87 29.91
C ILE A 53 -60.98 -39.46 28.76
N ALA A 54 -61.42 -39.37 27.51
CA ALA A 54 -60.65 -39.82 26.34
C ALA A 54 -59.36 -38.98 26.16
N LEU A 55 -59.49 -37.65 26.16
CA LEU A 55 -58.34 -36.72 26.08
C LEU A 55 -57.34 -36.99 27.22
N ASP A 56 -57.82 -37.20 28.44
CA ASP A 56 -56.98 -37.49 29.62
C ASP A 56 -56.36 -38.91 29.58
N ARG A 57 -57.05 -39.89 28.97
CA ARG A 57 -56.51 -41.24 28.76
C ARG A 57 -55.34 -41.24 27.78
N SER A 58 -55.40 -40.37 26.76
CA SER A 58 -54.32 -40.22 25.77
C SER A 58 -52.96 -39.93 26.42
N VAL A 59 -52.95 -39.24 27.58
CA VAL A 59 -51.74 -38.85 28.33
C VAL A 59 -50.80 -40.03 28.59
N ALA A 60 -51.36 -41.16 29.05
CA ALA A 60 -50.59 -42.36 29.37
C ALA A 60 -49.99 -43.06 28.12
N LEU A 61 -50.36 -42.62 26.92
CA LEU A 61 -50.11 -43.27 25.63
C LEU A 61 -49.36 -42.35 24.64
N GLY A 62 -48.81 -41.22 25.12
CA GLY A 62 -48.13 -40.22 24.30
C GLY A 62 -49.04 -39.10 23.77
N GLY A 63 -50.16 -38.85 24.47
CA GLY A 63 -51.07 -37.73 24.30
C GLY A 63 -50.48 -36.40 24.80
N GLU A 64 -51.27 -35.64 25.56
CA GLU A 64 -50.77 -34.49 26.31
C GLU A 64 -49.98 -34.97 27.55
N GLY A 65 -48.96 -34.27 28.01
CA GLY A 65 -48.12 -34.73 29.12
C GLY A 65 -48.76 -34.70 30.53
N THR A 66 -49.97 -34.13 30.68
CA THR A 66 -50.71 -34.06 31.95
C THR A 66 -52.22 -34.12 31.69
N PRO A 67 -53.02 -34.86 32.48
CA PRO A 67 -54.49 -34.82 32.39
C PRO A 67 -55.05 -33.42 32.65
N GLY A 68 -56.14 -33.06 31.98
CA GLY A 68 -56.78 -31.75 32.06
C GLY A 68 -56.01 -30.61 31.38
N LEU A 69 -54.92 -30.90 30.65
CA LEU A 69 -54.19 -29.85 29.91
C LEU A 69 -55.03 -29.30 28.75
N LEU A 70 -55.73 -30.18 28.03
CA LEU A 70 -56.84 -29.84 27.13
C LEU A 70 -58.15 -30.02 27.88
N HIS A 71 -59.04 -29.03 27.78
CA HIS A 71 -60.36 -29.02 28.40
C HIS A 71 -61.44 -29.15 27.31
N ALA A 72 -62.18 -30.27 27.34
CA ALA A 72 -63.07 -30.69 26.26
C ALA A 72 -64.11 -29.64 25.82
N VAL A 73 -64.61 -28.79 26.74
CA VAL A 73 -65.55 -27.69 26.40
C VAL A 73 -64.86 -26.37 26.01
N PHE A 74 -63.74 -26.00 26.64
CA PHE A 74 -63.17 -24.63 26.54
C PHE A 74 -62.03 -24.47 25.53
N ASP A 75 -61.39 -25.59 25.16
CA ASP A 75 -60.38 -25.66 24.10
C ASP A 75 -60.96 -26.25 22.80
N ALA A 76 -62.27 -26.54 22.75
CA ALA A 76 -62.92 -27.05 21.55
C ALA A 76 -63.00 -25.99 20.45
N ASP A 77 -62.66 -26.39 19.24
CA ASP A 77 -62.88 -25.63 18.01
C ASP A 77 -63.58 -26.54 16.97
N ILE A 78 -64.02 -25.95 15.87
CA ILE A 78 -64.45 -26.65 14.65
C ILE A 78 -63.53 -26.30 13.46
N VAL A 79 -62.58 -25.39 13.63
CA VAL A 79 -61.54 -25.06 12.63
C VAL A 79 -60.13 -25.39 13.15
N PRO A 80 -59.17 -25.72 12.27
CA PRO A 80 -59.30 -25.82 10.81
C PRO A 80 -60.01 -27.09 10.33
N GLU A 81 -60.80 -26.94 9.27
CA GLU A 81 -61.48 -28.04 8.57
C GLU A 81 -60.51 -28.84 7.66
N VAL A 82 -59.38 -28.25 7.28
CA VAL A 82 -58.41 -28.83 6.34
C VAL A 82 -56.95 -28.51 6.74
N PHE A 83 -56.03 -29.39 6.35
CA PHE A 83 -54.65 -29.42 6.81
C PHE A 83 -53.67 -29.52 5.66
N GLN A 84 -52.44 -29.04 5.90
CA GLN A 84 -51.30 -29.28 5.03
C GLN A 84 -50.35 -30.31 5.67
N ILE A 85 -49.71 -31.11 4.81
CA ILE A 85 -48.67 -32.03 5.24
C ILE A 85 -47.31 -31.29 5.22
N PRO A 86 -46.61 -31.16 6.36
CA PRO A 86 -45.30 -30.53 6.42
C PRO A 86 -44.29 -31.21 5.51
N LYS A 87 -43.24 -30.48 5.14
CA LYS A 87 -42.01 -31.06 4.61
C LYS A 87 -40.92 -31.17 5.68
N ASN A 88 -39.99 -32.07 5.45
CA ASN A 88 -38.70 -32.12 6.14
C ASN A 88 -37.73 -31.15 5.46
N SER A 89 -36.60 -30.84 6.09
CA SER A 89 -35.53 -29.99 5.55
C SER A 89 -34.89 -30.49 4.24
N ASN A 90 -35.22 -31.70 3.80
CA ASN A 90 -34.83 -32.27 2.50
C ASN A 90 -35.95 -32.17 1.43
N GLY A 91 -37.02 -31.39 1.68
CA GLY A 91 -38.13 -31.15 0.76
C GLY A 91 -39.16 -32.29 0.64
N LYS A 92 -38.99 -33.41 1.38
CA LYS A 92 -39.93 -34.53 1.36
C LYS A 92 -41.08 -34.35 2.35
N TYR A 93 -42.28 -34.79 1.99
CA TYR A 93 -43.43 -34.82 2.90
C TYR A 93 -43.17 -35.72 4.12
N ARG A 94 -43.74 -35.35 5.27
CA ARG A 94 -43.57 -36.09 6.53
C ARG A 94 -44.51 -37.29 6.64
N VAL A 95 -44.17 -38.20 7.54
CA VAL A 95 -45.10 -39.23 8.04
C VAL A 95 -46.11 -38.57 8.97
N VAL A 96 -47.38 -38.95 8.84
CA VAL A 96 -48.46 -38.58 9.76
C VAL A 96 -48.85 -39.79 10.60
N GLU A 97 -48.85 -39.64 11.92
CA GLU A 97 -49.33 -40.67 12.85
C GLU A 97 -50.81 -40.41 13.17
N PHE A 98 -51.66 -41.40 12.95
CA PHE A 98 -53.02 -41.46 13.47
C PHE A 98 -53.02 -42.38 14.69
N PHE A 99 -53.41 -41.85 15.83
CA PHE A 99 -53.49 -42.55 17.10
C PHE A 99 -54.94 -42.59 17.56
N ASP A 100 -55.54 -43.78 17.48
CA ASP A 100 -56.84 -44.13 18.02
C ASP A 100 -56.76 -44.24 19.55
N ILE A 101 -57.56 -43.41 20.24
CA ILE A 101 -57.50 -43.21 21.70
C ILE A 101 -58.62 -43.97 22.40
N GLU A 102 -59.84 -43.84 21.88
CA GLU A 102 -61.08 -44.33 22.47
C GLU A 102 -62.20 -44.32 21.41
N GLU A 103 -63.01 -45.37 21.42
CA GLU A 103 -64.24 -45.49 20.65
C GLU A 103 -65.37 -45.72 21.66
N GLY A 104 -66.21 -44.71 21.88
CA GLY A 104 -67.43 -44.80 22.72
C GLY A 104 -68.67 -45.31 21.97
N ALA A 105 -68.54 -45.38 20.65
CA ALA A 105 -69.58 -45.68 19.68
C ALA A 105 -70.37 -46.97 19.96
N GLY A 106 -71.63 -46.97 19.52
CA GLY A 106 -72.42 -48.21 19.40
C GLY A 106 -72.02 -49.09 18.21
N TYR A 107 -71.08 -48.62 17.38
CA TYR A 107 -70.72 -49.14 16.07
C TYR A 107 -69.21 -49.03 15.82
N GLU A 108 -68.65 -49.91 14.99
CA GLU A 108 -67.25 -49.78 14.53
C GLU A 108 -67.18 -48.73 13.41
N ASN A 109 -66.35 -47.70 13.59
CA ASN A 109 -66.19 -46.60 12.64
C ASN A 109 -64.93 -46.76 11.76
N THR A 110 -64.85 -46.00 10.66
CA THR A 110 -63.60 -45.85 9.89
C THR A 110 -63.29 -44.37 9.69
N ILE A 111 -62.10 -43.94 10.11
CA ILE A 111 -61.55 -42.61 9.83
C ILE A 111 -60.45 -42.69 8.76
N GLY A 112 -60.40 -41.68 7.90
CA GLY A 112 -59.35 -41.54 6.89
C GLY A 112 -59.18 -40.11 6.41
N TRP A 113 -58.39 -39.95 5.34
CA TRP A 113 -58.12 -38.66 4.70
C TRP A 113 -58.58 -38.65 3.24
N TYR A 114 -58.80 -37.45 2.72
CA TYR A 114 -59.09 -37.21 1.31
C TYR A 114 -58.31 -35.98 0.81
N ASN A 115 -58.12 -35.84 -0.50
CA ASN A 115 -57.56 -34.61 -1.06
C ASN A 115 -58.68 -33.58 -1.18
N VAL A 116 -58.51 -32.35 -0.68
CA VAL A 116 -59.52 -31.28 -0.82
C VAL A 116 -59.83 -30.96 -2.30
N SER A 117 -58.88 -31.23 -3.20
CA SER A 117 -59.07 -31.13 -4.65
C SER A 117 -59.85 -32.28 -5.30
N ASP A 118 -60.09 -33.38 -4.58
CA ASP A 118 -60.91 -34.52 -4.99
C ASP A 118 -61.51 -35.22 -3.74
N PRO A 119 -62.56 -34.64 -3.12
CA PRO A 119 -63.19 -35.22 -1.93
C PRO A 119 -63.98 -36.50 -2.21
N SER A 120 -64.10 -36.92 -3.47
CA SER A 120 -64.76 -38.18 -3.83
C SER A 120 -63.86 -39.41 -3.66
N THR A 121 -62.54 -39.21 -3.59
CA THR A 121 -61.56 -40.29 -3.41
C THR A 121 -61.08 -40.34 -1.96
N LEU A 122 -61.54 -41.38 -1.24
CA LEU A 122 -61.33 -41.56 0.20
C LEU A 122 -60.21 -42.57 0.49
N TYR A 123 -59.34 -42.26 1.44
CA TYR A 123 -58.25 -43.12 1.90
C TYR A 123 -58.39 -43.46 3.39
N PRO A 124 -59.01 -44.60 3.74
CA PRO A 124 -59.07 -45.11 5.12
C PRO A 124 -57.69 -45.27 5.76
N VAL A 125 -57.59 -44.95 7.05
CA VAL A 125 -56.36 -45.14 7.83
C VAL A 125 -56.63 -46.08 9.01
N LEU A 126 -57.46 -45.64 9.96
CA LEU A 126 -57.97 -46.47 11.03
C LEU A 126 -59.33 -46.98 10.56
N ASN A 127 -59.39 -48.27 10.26
CA ASN A 127 -60.62 -49.00 9.96
C ASN A 127 -60.99 -49.89 11.14
N CYS A 128 -62.21 -50.43 11.11
CA CYS A 128 -62.82 -51.34 12.08
C CYS A 128 -62.03 -52.61 12.50
N ALA A 129 -60.82 -52.86 11.99
CA ALA A 129 -59.91 -53.89 12.50
C ALA A 129 -58.84 -53.33 13.44
N HIS A 130 -58.84 -52.02 13.66
CA HIS A 130 -58.06 -51.31 14.66
C HIS A 130 -58.97 -51.04 15.86
N GLU A 131 -58.43 -51.26 17.06
CA GLU A 131 -59.17 -51.20 18.33
C GLU A 131 -58.33 -50.37 19.31
N PRO A 132 -58.95 -49.48 20.11
CA PRO A 132 -58.20 -48.56 20.95
C PRO A 132 -57.46 -49.30 22.09
N PRO A 133 -56.18 -48.97 22.35
CA PRO A 133 -55.36 -47.95 21.69
C PRO A 133 -54.58 -48.50 20.47
N ASN A 134 -54.72 -47.84 19.30
CA ASN A 134 -54.02 -48.24 18.07
C ASN A 134 -53.28 -47.09 17.38
N LYS A 135 -52.16 -47.37 16.68
CA LYS A 135 -51.38 -46.36 15.94
C LYS A 135 -51.08 -46.80 14.52
N VAL A 136 -51.47 -45.98 13.55
CA VAL A 136 -51.20 -46.18 12.12
C VAL A 136 -50.42 -44.99 11.57
N ASN A 137 -49.33 -45.26 10.86
CA ASN A 137 -48.48 -44.26 10.25
C ASN A 137 -48.71 -44.20 8.73
N VAL A 138 -49.00 -43.02 8.21
CA VAL A 138 -49.16 -42.75 6.77
C VAL A 138 -47.93 -41.99 6.27
N ASP A 139 -47.14 -42.63 5.41
CA ASP A 139 -46.02 -41.98 4.71
C ASP A 139 -46.56 -41.17 3.53
N PHE A 140 -46.80 -39.88 3.75
CA PHE A 140 -47.34 -39.00 2.71
C PHE A 140 -46.36 -38.73 1.57
N GLN A 141 -45.05 -38.97 1.73
CA GLN A 141 -44.15 -38.96 0.58
C GLN A 141 -44.43 -40.17 -0.32
N LYS A 142 -44.63 -41.35 0.28
CA LYS A 142 -45.05 -42.53 -0.48
C LYS A 142 -46.43 -42.36 -1.11
N GLU A 143 -47.40 -41.76 -0.40
CA GLU A 143 -48.72 -41.45 -0.97
C GLU A 143 -48.61 -40.47 -2.15
N PHE A 144 -47.69 -39.52 -2.12
CA PHE A 144 -47.41 -38.61 -3.23
C PHE A 144 -46.73 -39.32 -4.42
N ASP A 145 -45.72 -40.15 -4.15
CA ASP A 145 -44.99 -40.92 -5.16
C ASP A 145 -45.91 -41.96 -5.85
N ASP A 146 -46.87 -42.54 -5.12
CA ASP A 146 -47.95 -43.40 -5.64
C ASP A 146 -49.04 -42.60 -6.39
N GLY A 147 -49.01 -41.26 -6.34
CA GLY A 147 -50.01 -40.38 -6.93
C GLY A 147 -51.37 -40.35 -6.21
N ARG A 148 -51.47 -40.90 -5.00
CA ARG A 148 -52.68 -40.88 -4.16
C ARG A 148 -52.88 -39.54 -3.47
N TYR A 149 -51.83 -38.99 -2.86
CA TYR A 149 -51.79 -37.63 -2.35
C TYR A 149 -51.39 -36.65 -3.47
N LYS A 150 -52.12 -35.53 -3.60
CA LYS A 150 -51.90 -34.54 -4.68
C LYS A 150 -50.97 -33.38 -4.29
N GLY A 151 -50.45 -33.37 -3.06
CA GLY A 151 -49.51 -32.33 -2.58
C GLY A 151 -50.15 -31.01 -2.10
N GLY A 152 -51.49 -30.93 -2.10
CA GLY A 152 -52.26 -29.80 -1.55
C GLY A 152 -52.85 -30.10 -0.16
N PHE A 153 -53.96 -29.46 0.20
CA PHE A 153 -54.64 -29.73 1.46
C PHE A 153 -55.32 -31.09 1.52
N VAL A 154 -55.36 -31.66 2.72
CA VAL A 154 -56.15 -32.85 3.07
C VAL A 154 -57.25 -32.47 4.07
N GLY A 155 -58.42 -33.08 3.93
CA GLY A 155 -59.42 -33.13 4.98
C GLY A 155 -59.51 -34.54 5.57
N PHE A 156 -60.25 -34.70 6.67
CA PHE A 156 -60.53 -35.99 7.27
C PHE A 156 -62.01 -36.35 7.17
N PHE A 157 -62.30 -37.65 7.18
CA PHE A 157 -63.66 -38.14 7.14
C PHE A 157 -63.87 -39.26 8.14
N LEU A 158 -65.09 -39.38 8.66
CA LEU A 158 -65.60 -40.54 9.39
C LEU A 158 -66.67 -41.25 8.55
N VAL A 159 -66.61 -42.57 8.44
CA VAL A 159 -67.72 -43.40 7.94
C VAL A 159 -68.31 -44.21 9.09
N SER A 160 -69.60 -44.00 9.34
CA SER A 160 -70.43 -44.77 10.28
C SER A 160 -71.42 -45.66 9.53
N PRO A 161 -71.78 -46.85 10.05
CA PRO A 161 -72.77 -47.74 9.45
C PRO A 161 -74.23 -47.32 9.72
N GLY A 162 -74.47 -46.37 10.64
CA GLY A 162 -75.74 -45.67 10.86
C GLY A 162 -76.93 -46.45 11.48
N SER A 163 -77.09 -47.77 11.30
CA SER A 163 -78.19 -48.50 11.99
C SER A 163 -78.11 -50.04 12.06
N ASN A 164 -77.00 -50.69 11.74
CA ASN A 164 -76.87 -52.15 11.89
C ASN A 164 -75.46 -52.49 12.38
N GLY A 165 -75.33 -53.01 13.61
CA GLY A 165 -74.07 -53.30 14.29
C GLY A 165 -73.05 -54.03 13.41
N GLY A 166 -72.03 -53.30 12.97
CA GLY A 166 -70.99 -53.75 12.05
C GLY A 166 -70.12 -52.58 11.60
N CYS A 167 -69.17 -52.84 10.70
CA CYS A 167 -68.16 -51.88 10.29
C CYS A 167 -68.65 -50.79 9.31
N GLY A 168 -68.44 -49.53 9.67
CA GLY A 168 -68.47 -48.39 8.76
C GLY A 168 -67.37 -48.51 7.71
N ASN A 169 -67.74 -48.68 6.44
CA ASN A 169 -66.79 -48.88 5.33
C ASN A 169 -67.19 -48.01 4.12
N PRO A 170 -66.28 -47.20 3.53
CA PRO A 170 -66.59 -46.38 2.35
C PRO A 170 -67.23 -47.14 1.19
N ALA A 171 -66.91 -48.42 1.00
CA ALA A 171 -67.51 -49.25 -0.06
C ALA A 171 -69.02 -49.52 0.16
N ASN A 172 -69.54 -49.31 1.37
CA ASN A 172 -70.95 -49.51 1.74
C ASN A 172 -71.81 -48.24 1.57
N LEU A 173 -71.19 -47.09 1.27
CA LEU A 173 -71.88 -45.83 1.03
C LEU A 173 -72.78 -45.93 -0.22
N GLY A 174 -74.05 -45.52 -0.09
CA GLY A 174 -75.02 -45.51 -1.18
C GLY A 174 -75.52 -46.88 -1.66
N GLN A 175 -75.14 -47.99 -1.00
CA GLN A 175 -75.70 -49.30 -1.34
C GLN A 175 -77.21 -49.39 -0.99
N PRO A 176 -78.05 -50.07 -1.78
CA PRO A 176 -79.49 -50.16 -1.51
C PRO A 176 -79.80 -50.79 -0.14
N GLY A 177 -80.44 -50.01 0.74
CA GLY A 177 -80.75 -50.44 2.12
C GLY A 177 -79.64 -50.20 3.14
N SER A 178 -78.50 -49.65 2.73
CA SER A 178 -77.47 -49.14 3.64
C SER A 178 -77.93 -47.86 4.33
N THR A 179 -77.70 -47.78 5.64
CA THR A 179 -77.82 -46.57 6.45
C THR A 179 -76.46 -45.93 6.72
N ALA A 180 -75.39 -46.45 6.11
CA ALA A 180 -74.05 -45.91 6.26
C ALA A 180 -73.97 -44.49 5.67
N PHE A 181 -73.32 -43.60 6.42
CA PHE A 181 -73.12 -42.21 6.04
C PHE A 181 -71.66 -41.81 6.24
N ILE A 182 -71.31 -40.65 5.71
CA ILE A 182 -69.98 -40.06 5.82
C ILE A 182 -70.11 -38.64 6.36
N VAL A 183 -69.23 -38.31 7.31
CA VAL A 183 -68.98 -36.96 7.79
C VAL A 183 -67.60 -36.56 7.28
N TYR A 184 -67.50 -35.36 6.72
CA TYR A 184 -66.26 -34.70 6.36
C TYR A 184 -65.94 -33.59 7.37
N THR A 185 -64.65 -33.31 7.58
CA THR A 185 -64.24 -32.13 8.33
C THR A 185 -64.61 -30.84 7.61
N GLU A 186 -64.66 -30.83 6.28
CA GLU A 186 -65.28 -29.73 5.53
C GLU A 186 -66.79 -29.71 5.69
N ALA A 187 -67.31 -28.80 6.52
CA ALA A 187 -68.74 -28.72 6.87
C ALA A 187 -69.64 -28.53 5.64
N GLN A 188 -69.12 -27.86 4.61
CA GLN A 188 -69.79 -27.65 3.32
C GLN A 188 -70.09 -28.95 2.55
N LEU A 189 -69.36 -30.04 2.79
CA LEU A 189 -69.57 -31.33 2.13
C LEU A 189 -70.69 -32.17 2.78
N ASN A 190 -71.00 -31.91 4.06
CA ASN A 190 -72.01 -32.66 4.82
C ASN A 190 -73.44 -32.30 4.41
N GLY A 191 -73.68 -31.05 3.98
CA GLY A 191 -74.91 -30.64 3.30
C GLY A 191 -76.20 -30.72 4.15
N ASP A 192 -76.08 -30.67 5.48
CA ASP A 192 -77.14 -31.10 6.39
C ASP A 192 -77.72 -30.02 7.32
N GLY A 193 -77.08 -28.84 7.39
CA GLY A 193 -77.59 -27.65 8.10
C GLY A 193 -76.66 -27.01 9.12
N ASN A 194 -75.34 -27.21 9.01
CA ASN A 194 -74.31 -26.77 9.96
C ASN A 194 -74.34 -27.53 11.30
N TYR A 195 -74.69 -28.82 11.27
CA TYR A 195 -74.50 -29.67 12.44
C TYR A 195 -73.01 -29.82 12.74
N VAL A 196 -72.68 -29.79 14.03
CA VAL A 196 -71.34 -30.11 14.51
C VAL A 196 -71.26 -31.64 14.64
N HIS A 197 -70.37 -32.26 13.85
CA HIS A 197 -70.13 -33.71 13.85
C HIS A 197 -68.75 -34.10 14.38
N TYR A 198 -67.87 -33.12 14.56
CA TYR A 198 -66.59 -33.30 15.23
C TYR A 198 -66.22 -32.04 16.02
N LEU A 199 -65.42 -32.24 17.07
CA LEU A 199 -64.70 -31.18 17.77
C LEU A 199 -63.20 -31.40 17.55
N ILE A 200 -62.46 -30.32 17.33
CA ILE A 200 -61.00 -30.35 17.17
C ILE A 200 -60.29 -29.56 18.27
N TYR A 201 -59.14 -30.07 18.70
CA TYR A 201 -58.29 -29.48 19.72
C TYR A 201 -56.84 -29.46 19.21
N GLN A 202 -56.20 -28.29 19.17
CA GLN A 202 -54.76 -28.24 18.93
C GLN A 202 -54.01 -28.65 20.20
N SER A 203 -53.04 -29.56 20.08
CA SER A 203 -52.19 -29.96 21.21
C SER A 203 -51.45 -28.75 21.80
N LYS A 204 -51.43 -28.67 23.14
CA LYS A 204 -50.68 -27.62 23.88
C LYS A 204 -49.20 -27.98 24.04
N GLN A 205 -48.77 -29.13 23.53
CA GLN A 205 -47.38 -29.61 23.62
C GLN A 205 -46.72 -29.83 22.26
N ASN A 206 -47.48 -30.16 21.22
CA ASN A 206 -46.95 -30.36 19.88
C ASN A 206 -47.77 -29.53 18.87
N PRO A 207 -47.23 -28.43 18.31
CA PRO A 207 -47.98 -27.57 17.40
C PRO A 207 -48.42 -28.28 16.11
N LEU A 208 -47.82 -29.44 15.78
CA LEU A 208 -48.17 -30.28 14.64
C LEU A 208 -49.18 -31.40 14.97
N ALA A 209 -49.77 -31.42 16.16
CA ALA A 209 -50.72 -32.44 16.59
C ALA A 209 -52.10 -31.86 16.92
N TYR A 210 -53.14 -32.55 16.45
CA TYR A 210 -54.54 -32.22 16.66
C TYR A 210 -55.27 -33.45 17.20
N TYR A 211 -56.21 -33.24 18.12
CA TYR A 211 -57.16 -34.25 18.58
C TYR A 211 -58.50 -33.96 17.93
N PHE A 212 -59.19 -35.03 17.53
CA PHE A 212 -60.55 -35.00 16.99
C PHE A 212 -61.40 -35.89 17.87
N GLY A 213 -62.55 -35.39 18.32
CA GLY A 213 -63.65 -36.21 18.81
C GLY A 213 -64.77 -36.15 17.77
N PHE A 214 -65.26 -37.29 17.30
CA PHE A 214 -66.35 -37.38 16.32
C PHE A 214 -67.64 -37.91 16.95
N GLU A 215 -68.77 -37.65 16.30
CA GLU A 215 -70.08 -38.28 16.53
C GLU A 215 -70.36 -39.34 15.45
N ASP A 216 -70.91 -40.51 15.82
CA ASP A 216 -71.23 -41.62 14.92
C ASP A 216 -72.69 -41.63 14.41
N LEU A 217 -73.51 -40.67 14.84
CA LEU A 217 -74.92 -40.52 14.43
C LEU A 217 -75.16 -39.31 13.52
N TRP A 218 -76.01 -39.52 12.51
CA TRP A 218 -76.33 -38.50 11.52
C TRP A 218 -77.14 -37.35 12.13
N ARG A 219 -76.59 -36.13 12.09
CA ARG A 219 -77.12 -34.89 12.70
C ARG A 219 -77.08 -34.83 14.22
N GLY A 220 -76.03 -35.40 14.82
CA GLY A 220 -75.77 -35.38 16.26
C GLY A 220 -76.49 -36.51 16.99
N GLY A 221 -75.73 -37.23 17.82
CA GLY A 221 -76.18 -38.30 18.69
C GLY A 221 -76.39 -37.82 20.12
N ASP A 222 -75.66 -38.39 21.07
CA ASP A 222 -75.61 -37.95 22.47
C ASP A 222 -74.87 -36.60 22.64
N ASN A 223 -74.15 -36.13 21.61
CA ASN A 223 -73.39 -34.88 21.60
C ASN A 223 -72.24 -34.85 22.62
N ASP A 224 -71.63 -36.00 22.94
CA ASP A 224 -70.43 -36.11 23.77
C ASP A 224 -69.11 -36.39 23.02
N PHE A 225 -69.16 -36.69 21.73
CA PHE A 225 -68.02 -36.66 20.79
C PHE A 225 -66.86 -37.62 21.09
N GLU A 226 -67.04 -38.63 21.95
CA GLU A 226 -66.06 -39.72 22.11
C GLU A 226 -66.33 -40.96 21.24
N ASP A 227 -67.36 -40.94 20.38
CA ASP A 227 -67.69 -42.09 19.51
C ASP A 227 -66.49 -42.57 18.70
N MET A 228 -65.67 -41.63 18.22
CA MET A 228 -64.30 -41.90 17.79
C MET A 228 -63.37 -40.75 18.18
N ALA A 229 -62.49 -40.97 19.16
CA ALA A 229 -61.50 -40.01 19.63
C ALA A 229 -60.10 -40.36 19.08
N VAL A 230 -59.53 -39.46 18.26
CA VAL A 230 -58.29 -39.70 17.51
C VAL A 230 -57.32 -38.53 17.65
N LYS A 231 -56.04 -38.81 17.93
CA LYS A 231 -54.94 -37.84 17.80
C LYS A 231 -54.25 -38.03 16.46
N VAL A 232 -54.17 -36.97 15.65
CA VAL A 232 -53.40 -36.97 14.39
C VAL A 232 -52.19 -36.05 14.55
N THR A 233 -50.99 -36.59 14.32
CA THR A 233 -49.71 -35.90 14.51
C THR A 233 -48.93 -35.81 13.22
N GLY A 234 -48.43 -34.62 12.88
CA GLY A 234 -47.74 -34.33 11.63
C GLY A 234 -48.54 -33.44 10.68
N LEU A 235 -49.41 -32.57 11.19
CA LEU A 235 -50.28 -31.69 10.42
C LEU A 235 -49.94 -30.21 10.64
N ILE A 236 -50.16 -29.38 9.63
CA ILE A 236 -50.16 -27.91 9.75
C ILE A 236 -51.56 -27.40 9.42
N LYS A 237 -52.02 -26.40 10.18
CA LYS A 237 -53.25 -25.64 9.86
C LYS A 237 -53.09 -24.98 8.50
N ALA A 238 -54.03 -25.23 7.58
CA ALA A 238 -54.00 -24.60 6.26
C ALA A 238 -53.94 -23.06 6.36
N CYS A 239 -53.03 -22.46 5.61
CA CYS A 239 -52.93 -21.01 5.39
C CYS A 239 -52.92 -20.71 3.89
N GLU A 240 -53.10 -19.44 3.52
CA GLU A 240 -53.02 -19.00 2.12
C GLU A 240 -51.55 -18.68 1.78
N PRO A 241 -50.89 -19.47 0.90
CA PRO A 241 -49.46 -19.34 0.69
C PRO A 241 -49.10 -18.06 -0.06
N SER A 242 -48.10 -17.35 0.47
CA SER A 242 -47.53 -16.11 -0.04
C SER A 242 -46.00 -16.15 0.09
N PRO A 243 -45.24 -15.28 -0.59
CA PRO A 243 -43.78 -15.28 -0.48
C PRO A 243 -43.33 -15.01 0.97
N GLU A 244 -42.37 -15.78 1.46
CA GLU A 244 -41.87 -15.65 2.83
C GLU A 244 -41.26 -14.27 3.07
N ILE A 245 -41.61 -13.66 4.20
CA ILE A 245 -41.03 -12.42 4.72
C ILE A 245 -40.68 -12.62 6.19
N CYS A 246 -39.72 -11.86 6.72
CA CYS A 246 -39.39 -11.96 8.14
C CYS A 246 -40.40 -11.24 9.04
N ASP A 247 -41.55 -11.88 9.21
CA ASP A 247 -42.68 -11.43 10.02
C ASP A 247 -43.10 -12.41 11.13
N GLY A 248 -42.29 -13.46 11.34
CA GLY A 248 -42.43 -14.43 12.42
C GLY A 248 -43.56 -15.44 12.19
N LYS A 249 -44.04 -15.57 10.94
CA LYS A 249 -45.07 -16.53 10.52
C LYS A 249 -44.56 -17.27 9.29
N ASP A 250 -44.97 -18.53 9.18
CA ASP A 250 -44.91 -19.31 7.96
C ASP A 250 -45.89 -18.68 6.94
N ASN A 251 -45.38 -17.83 6.04
CA ASN A 251 -46.21 -17.16 5.03
C ASN A 251 -46.38 -18.04 3.79
N ASN A 252 -45.38 -18.87 3.49
CA ASN A 252 -45.36 -19.78 2.34
C ASN A 252 -46.08 -21.12 2.59
N CYS A 253 -46.46 -21.37 3.84
CA CYS A 253 -47.18 -22.54 4.35
C CYS A 253 -46.41 -23.87 4.31
N ASP A 254 -45.07 -23.89 4.26
CA ASP A 254 -44.30 -25.16 4.17
C ASP A 254 -44.04 -25.88 5.52
N GLY A 255 -44.33 -25.21 6.63
CA GLY A 255 -44.11 -25.68 8.00
C GLY A 255 -42.86 -25.15 8.69
N LEU A 256 -42.10 -24.27 8.03
CA LEU A 256 -40.96 -23.55 8.57
C LEU A 256 -41.31 -22.06 8.68
N VAL A 257 -40.72 -21.37 9.64
CA VAL A 257 -40.98 -19.93 9.86
C VAL A 257 -39.75 -19.15 9.47
N ASP A 258 -39.95 -18.09 8.68
CA ASP A 258 -38.93 -17.18 8.17
C ASP A 258 -37.82 -17.93 7.37
N ASN A 259 -38.22 -18.95 6.58
CA ASN A 259 -37.31 -19.70 5.69
C ASN A 259 -37.30 -19.14 4.26
N GLU A 260 -36.11 -18.88 3.73
CA GLU A 260 -35.91 -18.23 2.42
C GLU A 260 -36.66 -16.87 2.24
N PRO A 261 -36.64 -15.97 3.25
CA PRO A 261 -37.36 -14.70 3.24
C PRO A 261 -36.90 -13.75 2.11
N VAL A 262 -37.85 -13.16 1.39
CA VAL A 262 -37.59 -12.32 0.21
C VAL A 262 -37.34 -10.85 0.55
N ASP A 263 -37.55 -10.44 1.80
CA ASP A 263 -37.50 -9.06 2.27
C ASP A 263 -36.21 -8.72 3.05
N VAL A 264 -35.17 -9.54 2.85
CA VAL A 264 -33.80 -9.41 3.37
C VAL A 264 -32.77 -9.70 2.27
N GLY A 265 -31.48 -9.86 2.62
CA GLY A 265 -30.38 -10.08 1.66
C GLY A 265 -29.94 -8.83 0.88
N GLN A 266 -30.60 -7.69 1.10
CA GLN A 266 -30.18 -6.38 0.58
C GLN A 266 -29.10 -5.77 1.46
N ALA A 267 -28.26 -4.90 0.88
CA ALA A 267 -27.28 -4.14 1.65
C ALA A 267 -27.97 -3.19 2.65
N CYS A 268 -27.40 -3.08 3.84
CA CYS A 268 -27.90 -2.23 4.93
C CYS A 268 -26.76 -1.40 5.55
N VAL A 269 -27.16 -0.29 6.17
CA VAL A 269 -26.29 0.59 6.95
C VAL A 269 -27.08 1.05 8.16
N THR A 270 -26.67 0.65 9.36
CA THR A 270 -27.29 1.04 10.62
C THR A 270 -26.35 1.83 11.53
N ILE A 271 -25.03 1.72 11.36
CA ILE A 271 -24.07 2.63 12.01
C ILE A 271 -24.18 4.03 11.39
N SER A 272 -24.54 5.01 12.23
CA SER A 272 -24.59 6.43 11.85
C SER A 272 -23.21 6.92 11.40
N GLY A 273 -23.14 7.49 10.20
CA GLY A 273 -21.89 8.03 9.63
C GLY A 273 -21.10 7.04 8.77
N ASN A 274 -21.43 5.75 8.79
CA ASN A 274 -20.82 4.76 7.89
C ASN A 274 -21.06 5.14 6.41
N LYS A 275 -19.98 5.16 5.62
CA LYS A 275 -19.98 5.35 4.16
C LYS A 275 -19.37 4.11 3.49
N PRO A 276 -20.18 3.07 3.20
CA PRO A 276 -19.68 1.86 2.56
C PRO A 276 -18.96 2.12 1.24
N GLY A 277 -17.83 1.43 1.03
CA GLY A 277 -17.03 1.53 -0.19
C GLY A 277 -15.91 2.58 -0.13
N PHE A 278 -15.71 3.22 1.02
CA PHE A 278 -14.53 4.02 1.35
C PHE A 278 -13.69 3.27 2.38
N GLY A 279 -12.37 3.15 2.14
CA GLY A 279 -11.43 2.57 3.10
C GLY A 279 -11.83 1.21 3.68
N ALA A 280 -11.88 1.12 5.01
CA ALA A 280 -12.28 -0.07 5.74
C ALA A 280 -13.81 -0.27 5.80
N CYS A 281 -14.59 0.73 5.39
CA CYS A 281 -16.02 0.85 5.68
C CYS A 281 -16.90 0.01 4.75
N GLN A 282 -17.79 -0.79 5.35
CA GLN A 282 -18.57 -1.81 4.65
C GLN A 282 -20.04 -1.75 5.06
N ALA A 283 -20.92 -1.93 4.07
CA ALA A 283 -22.33 -2.17 4.30
C ALA A 283 -22.50 -3.59 4.83
N GLY A 284 -23.41 -3.77 5.80
CA GLY A 284 -23.84 -5.11 6.17
C GLY A 284 -24.82 -5.68 5.16
N ILE A 285 -25.19 -6.93 5.37
CA ILE A 285 -26.34 -7.56 4.71
C ILE A 285 -27.49 -7.59 5.72
N LEU A 286 -28.68 -7.21 5.26
CA LEU A 286 -29.88 -7.31 6.08
C LEU A 286 -30.21 -8.79 6.24
N GLU A 287 -30.28 -9.26 7.48
CA GLU A 287 -30.64 -10.63 7.85
C GLU A 287 -31.75 -10.62 8.90
N CYS A 288 -32.39 -11.76 9.10
CA CYS A 288 -33.39 -11.95 10.15
C CYS A 288 -32.68 -12.44 11.41
N ALA A 289 -32.96 -11.82 12.56
CA ALA A 289 -32.26 -12.08 13.81
C ALA A 289 -32.42 -13.53 14.30
N SER A 290 -33.56 -14.14 13.95
CA SER A 290 -33.91 -15.52 14.24
C SER A 290 -34.35 -16.22 12.96
N LYS A 291 -34.13 -17.54 12.87
CA LYS A 291 -34.75 -18.44 11.87
C LYS A 291 -35.77 -19.33 12.57
N GLY A 292 -36.75 -18.71 13.23
CA GLY A 292 -37.68 -19.43 14.09
C GLY A 292 -38.75 -18.52 14.72
N PRO A 293 -39.81 -19.12 15.30
CA PRO A 293 -41.08 -18.42 15.46
C PRO A 293 -41.06 -17.26 16.46
N GLY A 294 -41.60 -16.11 16.02
CA GLY A 294 -42.00 -15.01 16.90
C GLY A 294 -41.05 -13.81 17.00
N ASP A 295 -39.94 -13.78 16.25
CA ASP A 295 -39.02 -12.64 16.24
C ASP A 295 -38.98 -11.95 14.87
N THR A 296 -39.68 -10.81 14.76
CA THR A 296 -39.78 -10.02 13.52
C THR A 296 -38.58 -9.07 13.33
N THR A 297 -37.48 -9.26 14.04
CA THR A 297 -36.36 -8.31 14.05
C THR A 297 -35.42 -8.55 12.88
N LYS A 298 -35.24 -7.53 12.04
CA LYS A 298 -34.18 -7.50 11.04
C LYS A 298 -32.94 -6.83 11.61
N ILE A 299 -31.78 -7.44 11.38
CA ILE A 299 -30.47 -6.97 11.83
C ILE A 299 -29.56 -6.75 10.63
N CYS A 300 -28.63 -5.79 10.76
CA CYS A 300 -27.59 -5.57 9.77
C CYS A 300 -26.35 -6.34 10.17
N VAL A 301 -26.01 -7.41 9.43
CA VAL A 301 -24.90 -8.31 9.77
C VAL A 301 -23.69 -7.97 8.92
N GLY A 302 -22.52 -7.85 9.56
CA GLY A 302 -21.26 -7.60 8.88
C GLY A 302 -21.00 -6.15 8.46
N GLU A 303 -21.77 -5.17 8.95
CA GLU A 303 -21.40 -3.76 8.72
C GLU A 303 -20.11 -3.38 9.48
N VAL A 304 -19.26 -2.61 8.80
CA VAL A 304 -18.06 -1.98 9.40
C VAL A 304 -18.24 -0.48 9.24
N GLY A 305 -18.35 0.23 10.35
CA GLY A 305 -18.55 1.69 10.38
C GLY A 305 -17.35 2.43 10.99
N PRO A 306 -17.50 3.74 11.28
CA PRO A 306 -16.42 4.62 11.72
C PRO A 306 -15.59 4.06 12.88
N GLY A 307 -14.32 3.80 12.57
CA GLY A 307 -13.27 3.48 13.51
C GLY A 307 -12.56 4.72 14.05
N ILE A 308 -11.35 4.50 14.55
CA ILE A 308 -10.40 5.56 14.89
C ILE A 308 -9.41 5.63 13.75
N GLU A 309 -9.23 6.82 13.17
CA GLU A 309 -8.28 7.04 12.08
C GLU A 309 -6.84 6.72 12.53
N VAL A 310 -6.15 5.90 11.73
CA VAL A 310 -4.74 5.55 11.88
C VAL A 310 -4.05 5.61 10.50
N CYS A 311 -2.76 5.86 10.49
CA CYS A 311 -1.96 6.03 9.29
C CYS A 311 -1.69 4.68 8.61
N ASN A 312 -2.65 4.21 7.81
CA ASN A 312 -2.60 2.92 7.12
C ASN A 312 -2.97 2.99 5.62
N GLY A 313 -3.36 4.16 5.11
CA GLY A 313 -3.75 4.36 3.71
C GLY A 313 -5.19 3.95 3.39
N LEU A 314 -6.00 3.72 4.42
CA LEU A 314 -7.45 3.54 4.36
C LEU A 314 -8.13 4.75 5.00
N ASP A 315 -9.42 4.87 4.73
CA ASP A 315 -10.36 5.73 5.46
C ASP A 315 -11.00 4.83 6.53
N ASP A 316 -10.59 4.99 7.79
CA ASP A 316 -11.05 4.16 8.91
C ASP A 316 -12.25 4.79 9.61
N ASP A 317 -12.32 6.13 9.70
CA ASP A 317 -13.45 6.85 10.30
C ASP A 317 -14.67 7.05 9.36
N CYS A 318 -14.56 6.58 8.11
CA CYS A 318 -15.55 6.69 7.03
C CYS A 318 -15.91 8.12 6.62
N ASN A 319 -15.07 9.13 6.87
CA ASN A 319 -15.37 10.52 6.53
C ASN A 319 -15.21 10.81 5.03
N GLY A 320 -14.59 9.94 4.24
CA GLY A 320 -14.38 10.07 2.80
C GLY A 320 -13.00 10.64 2.42
N ILE A 321 -12.10 10.80 3.38
CA ILE A 321 -10.73 11.32 3.22
C ILE A 321 -9.79 10.35 3.93
N VAL A 322 -8.79 9.84 3.21
CA VAL A 322 -7.80 8.88 3.74
C VAL A 322 -6.73 9.59 4.57
N ASP A 323 -6.41 9.03 5.74
CA ASP A 323 -5.37 9.50 6.66
C ASP A 323 -5.53 11.00 7.08
N ASP A 324 -6.75 11.52 7.26
CA ASP A 324 -6.98 12.97 7.43
C ASP A 324 -6.79 13.51 8.87
N ASN A 325 -6.98 12.67 9.89
CA ASN A 325 -6.66 12.96 11.29
C ASN A 325 -6.14 11.73 12.06
N PRO A 326 -5.09 11.03 11.59
CA PRO A 326 -4.59 9.80 12.19
C PRO A 326 -4.05 10.02 13.60
N THR A 327 -4.42 9.12 14.52
CA THR A 327 -4.18 9.27 15.96
C THR A 327 -3.02 8.40 16.48
N ASP A 328 -2.18 7.88 15.59
CA ASP A 328 -1.07 6.99 15.94
C ASP A 328 -0.17 7.56 17.05
N PRO A 329 0.18 6.77 18.08
CA PRO A 329 1.00 7.24 19.20
C PRO A 329 2.38 7.78 18.84
N SER A 330 2.85 7.58 17.60
CA SER A 330 4.14 8.07 17.11
C SER A 330 4.05 9.43 16.41
N LEU A 331 2.90 9.82 15.87
CA LEU A 331 2.76 11.06 15.10
C LEU A 331 3.01 12.30 15.98
N GLY A 332 3.62 13.32 15.39
CA GLY A 332 4.01 14.54 16.10
C GLY A 332 5.17 14.38 17.09
N LYS A 333 5.71 13.17 17.30
CA LYS A 333 6.91 12.96 18.12
C LYS A 333 8.19 13.21 17.31
N PRO A 334 9.27 13.67 17.96
CA PRO A 334 10.57 13.84 17.32
C PRO A 334 11.12 12.49 16.86
N CYS A 335 11.88 12.53 15.76
CA CYS A 335 12.53 11.38 15.14
C CYS A 335 13.90 11.78 14.57
N GLY A 336 14.76 10.80 14.28
CA GLY A 336 16.20 11.03 14.09
C GLY A 336 16.97 10.87 15.41
N GLY A 337 18.22 10.40 15.31
CA GLY A 337 19.02 10.01 16.48
C GLY A 337 19.54 11.19 17.29
N SER A 338 20.15 12.17 16.61
CA SER A 338 20.82 13.32 17.23
C SER A 338 20.27 14.66 16.74
N ASP A 339 20.52 15.70 17.52
CA ASP A 339 20.43 17.13 17.20
C ASP A 339 21.77 17.84 17.44
N GLU A 340 22.86 17.07 17.42
CA GLU A 340 24.25 17.53 17.47
C GLU A 340 24.79 17.78 16.06
N GLY A 341 25.79 18.64 15.94
CA GLY A 341 26.41 19.00 14.66
C GLY A 341 25.43 19.60 13.64
N GLU A 342 25.49 19.09 12.41
CA GLU A 342 24.58 19.46 11.32
C GLU A 342 23.27 18.65 11.34
N CYS A 343 23.12 17.66 12.21
CA CYS A 343 21.90 16.87 12.31
C CYS A 343 20.72 17.67 12.86
N GLN A 344 19.53 17.34 12.35
CA GLN A 344 18.28 17.93 12.80
C GLN A 344 17.26 16.82 13.00
N ARG A 345 16.67 16.76 14.20
CA ARG A 345 15.54 15.86 14.45
C ARG A 345 14.33 16.28 13.60
N GLY A 346 13.81 15.33 12.86
CA GLY A 346 12.52 15.46 12.17
C GLY A 346 11.35 15.23 13.12
N THR A 347 10.15 15.22 12.55
CA THR A 347 8.92 14.82 13.24
C THR A 347 8.28 13.65 12.49
N TYR A 348 7.72 12.66 13.19
CA TYR A 348 6.92 11.62 12.54
C TYR A 348 5.61 12.21 11.99
N ALA A 349 5.37 12.03 10.70
CA ALA A 349 4.14 12.42 10.01
C ALA A 349 3.58 11.23 9.20
N CYS A 350 2.27 11.26 8.92
CA CYS A 350 1.68 10.31 7.99
C CYS A 350 1.92 10.77 6.56
N LEU A 351 2.50 9.91 5.73
CA LEU A 351 2.74 10.17 4.32
C LEU A 351 2.29 8.93 3.51
N ALA A 352 1.17 9.09 2.80
CA ALA A 352 0.57 8.08 1.93
C ALA A 352 0.42 6.70 2.63
N GLY A 353 -0.29 6.67 3.76
CA GLY A 353 -0.52 5.45 4.54
C GLY A 353 0.70 4.87 5.27
N THR A 354 1.78 5.64 5.41
CA THR A 354 2.97 5.21 6.18
C THR A 354 3.47 6.30 7.11
N ILE A 355 3.85 5.92 8.33
CA ILE A 355 4.49 6.83 9.29
C ILE A 355 5.95 7.03 8.87
N ALA A 356 6.27 8.24 8.41
CA ALA A 356 7.60 8.62 7.94
C ALA A 356 8.20 9.72 8.84
N CYS A 357 9.52 9.69 9.01
CA CYS A 357 10.24 10.77 9.69
C CYS A 357 10.51 11.91 8.68
N VAL A 358 9.79 13.02 8.78
CA VAL A 358 9.91 14.15 7.86
C VAL A 358 10.71 15.30 8.48
N GLY A 359 11.51 15.98 7.65
CA GLY A 359 12.37 17.09 8.09
C GLY A 359 13.61 16.66 8.88
N VAL A 360 13.95 15.37 8.90
CA VAL A 360 15.19 14.88 9.52
C VAL A 360 16.39 15.16 8.61
N VAL A 361 17.45 15.71 9.20
CA VAL A 361 18.81 15.68 8.63
C VAL A 361 19.57 14.65 9.44
N GLY A 362 19.89 13.52 8.79
CA GLY A 362 20.60 12.41 9.41
C GLY A 362 22.12 12.53 9.27
N PRO A 363 22.88 11.69 10.00
CA PRO A 363 24.33 11.73 9.96
C PRO A 363 24.85 11.35 8.57
N SER A 364 25.88 12.07 8.14
CA SER A 364 26.59 11.90 6.88
C SER A 364 28.09 11.74 7.16
N PRO A 365 28.89 11.15 6.26
CA PRO A 365 30.33 11.01 6.50
C PRO A 365 31.01 12.34 6.79
N GLU A 366 31.94 12.37 7.74
CA GLU A 366 32.70 13.58 8.03
C GLU A 366 33.49 14.11 6.82
N LEU A 367 33.64 15.42 6.82
CA LEU A 367 34.52 16.21 5.98
C LEU A 367 35.42 17.07 6.88
N CYS A 368 36.54 17.54 6.35
CA CYS A 368 37.41 18.45 7.09
C CYS A 368 36.98 19.89 6.77
N ASP A 369 35.75 20.23 7.18
CA ASP A 369 35.09 21.51 6.90
C ASP A 369 34.78 22.33 8.16
N GLY A 370 35.20 21.84 9.34
CA GLY A 370 34.99 22.50 10.62
C GLY A 370 33.60 22.24 11.21
N LYS A 371 32.92 21.19 10.76
CA LYS A 371 31.60 20.76 11.25
C LYS A 371 31.64 19.34 11.80
N ASP A 372 30.48 18.94 12.31
CA ASP A 372 30.15 17.61 12.80
C ASP A 372 29.03 17.11 11.88
N ASN A 373 29.43 16.49 10.76
CA ASN A 373 28.54 16.00 9.71
C ASN A 373 27.91 14.64 10.07
N ASP A 374 28.57 13.86 10.94
CA ASP A 374 28.21 12.49 11.36
C ASP A 374 27.55 12.44 12.74
N CYS A 375 27.52 13.58 13.42
CA CYS A 375 26.68 13.90 14.56
C CYS A 375 26.99 13.05 15.81
N ASP A 376 28.28 12.73 16.02
CA ASP A 376 28.80 12.07 17.22
C ASP A 376 29.27 13.06 18.31
N GLY A 377 29.23 14.36 18.02
CA GLY A 377 29.64 15.45 18.90
C GLY A 377 31.12 15.86 18.76
N VAL A 378 31.86 15.28 17.80
CA VAL A 378 33.28 15.56 17.56
C VAL A 378 33.51 16.14 16.15
N VAL A 379 33.53 17.47 16.07
CA VAL A 379 33.90 18.23 14.86
C VAL A 379 35.20 17.73 14.24
N ASP A 380 35.20 17.50 12.92
CA ASP A 380 36.29 16.92 12.12
C ASP A 380 36.87 15.61 12.74
N GLY A 381 36.06 14.87 13.50
CA GLY A 381 36.51 13.76 14.36
C GLY A 381 37.00 12.52 13.62
N THR A 382 37.91 11.77 14.25
CA THR A 382 38.33 10.44 13.77
C THR A 382 38.09 9.36 14.82
N ALA A 383 36.92 8.72 14.80
CA ALA A 383 36.65 7.55 15.62
C ALA A 383 37.23 6.28 14.95
N LEU A 384 38.39 5.85 15.45
CA LEU A 384 38.97 4.55 15.10
C LEU A 384 38.17 3.43 15.79
N GLU A 385 37.67 2.46 15.03
CA GLU A 385 37.08 1.25 15.64
C GLU A 385 38.18 0.42 16.34
N PRO A 386 37.88 -0.30 17.43
CA PRO A 386 38.90 -1.09 18.14
C PRO A 386 39.50 -2.24 17.31
N ARG A 387 40.63 -1.97 16.64
CA ARG A 387 41.54 -2.96 16.02
C ARG A 387 40.94 -3.81 14.88
N GLN A 388 40.01 -3.29 14.08
CA GLN A 388 39.64 -3.94 12.82
C GLN A 388 40.59 -3.49 11.70
N ASN A 389 41.64 -4.27 11.47
CA ASN A 389 42.49 -4.11 10.29
C ASN A 389 41.71 -4.51 9.04
N CYS A 390 41.88 -3.75 7.96
CA CYS A 390 41.14 -3.88 6.72
C CYS A 390 42.08 -3.94 5.51
N LYS A 391 41.57 -4.33 4.34
CA LYS A 391 42.28 -4.26 3.04
C LYS A 391 41.52 -3.40 2.03
N ASN A 392 40.22 -3.22 2.23
CA ASN A 392 39.35 -2.34 1.46
C ASN A 392 38.13 -1.97 2.32
N ASP A 393 37.36 -0.97 1.89
CA ASP A 393 36.18 -0.45 2.61
C ASP A 393 35.10 -1.51 2.90
N GLY A 394 35.03 -2.57 2.07
CA GLY A 394 34.12 -3.71 2.27
C GLY A 394 34.45 -4.60 3.47
N ASP A 395 35.65 -4.47 4.05
CA ASP A 395 36.05 -5.16 5.29
C ASP A 395 35.56 -4.42 6.56
N CYS A 396 34.92 -3.25 6.40
CA CYS A 396 34.57 -2.35 7.51
C CYS A 396 33.06 -2.32 7.83
N SER A 397 32.73 -1.92 9.06
CA SER A 397 31.35 -1.81 9.52
C SER A 397 30.67 -0.54 8.99
N THR A 398 29.34 -0.52 8.98
CA THR A 398 28.56 0.72 8.72
C THR A 398 28.82 1.82 9.76
N SER A 399 29.44 1.48 10.90
CA SER A 399 29.86 2.44 11.93
C SER A 399 31.25 3.02 11.73
N ALA A 400 32.03 2.57 10.73
CA ALA A 400 33.36 3.09 10.38
C ALA A 400 33.80 2.60 8.99
N PRO A 401 33.06 2.97 7.92
CA PRO A 401 33.09 2.25 6.63
C PRO A 401 34.37 2.43 5.81
N TYR A 402 35.31 3.28 6.23
CA TYR A 402 36.50 3.62 5.45
C TYR A 402 37.73 2.87 5.93
N CYS A 403 38.43 2.23 4.99
CA CYS A 403 39.67 1.54 5.27
C CYS A 403 40.86 2.48 5.07
N LEU A 404 41.37 3.07 6.16
CA LEU A 404 42.34 4.17 6.10
C LEU A 404 43.74 3.76 6.58
N PRO A 405 44.82 4.28 5.96
CA PRO A 405 46.18 4.09 6.46
C PRO A 405 46.40 4.94 7.71
N THR A 406 46.90 4.30 8.77
CA THR A 406 47.45 5.01 9.94
C THR A 406 48.81 5.63 9.64
N VAL A 407 49.27 6.54 10.50
CA VAL A 407 50.65 7.07 10.51
C VAL A 407 51.74 6.00 10.68
N LEU A 408 51.39 4.75 10.97
CA LEU A 408 52.32 3.60 11.02
C LEU A 408 52.23 2.69 9.78
N GLY A 409 51.44 3.06 8.77
CA GLY A 409 51.21 2.28 7.56
C GLY A 409 50.26 1.08 7.72
N GLU A 410 49.69 0.86 8.92
CA GLU A 410 48.66 -0.15 9.12
C GLU A 410 47.30 0.37 8.62
N MET A 411 46.59 -0.43 7.82
CA MET A 411 45.24 -0.12 7.33
C MET A 411 44.18 -0.54 8.36
N VAL A 412 43.36 0.41 8.81
CA VAL A 412 42.31 0.19 9.83
C VAL A 412 40.97 0.83 9.43
N CYS A 413 39.87 0.25 9.90
CA CYS A 413 38.55 0.83 9.74
C CYS A 413 38.39 2.08 10.62
N ALA A 414 37.99 3.19 10.02
CA ALA A 414 37.82 4.47 10.67
C ALA A 414 36.53 5.18 10.24
N ARG A 415 35.93 5.91 11.19
CA ARG A 415 35.21 7.15 10.89
C ARG A 415 36.25 8.25 10.83
N GLY A 416 36.13 9.14 9.86
CA GLY A 416 37.05 10.26 9.71
C GLY A 416 36.71 11.06 8.46
N PRO A 417 37.28 12.27 8.33
CA PRO A 417 37.04 13.11 7.17
C PRO A 417 37.42 12.40 5.87
N ILE A 418 36.45 12.10 5.00
CA ILE A 418 36.72 11.30 3.79
C ILE A 418 37.63 12.04 2.79
N ASP A 419 37.75 13.35 2.92
CA ASP A 419 38.66 14.19 2.15
C ASP A 419 40.12 14.11 2.60
N VAL A 420 40.41 13.73 3.86
CA VAL A 420 41.78 13.43 4.35
C VAL A 420 42.26 12.03 3.97
N VAL A 421 41.51 11.31 3.13
CA VAL A 421 41.92 10.00 2.63
C VAL A 421 42.92 10.14 1.48
N GLY A 422 44.02 9.40 1.58
CA GLY A 422 45.02 9.23 0.54
C GLY A 422 46.29 10.07 0.72
N GLN A 423 47.26 9.80 -0.16
CA GLN A 423 48.51 10.53 -0.24
C GLN A 423 48.31 11.91 -0.89
N CYS A 424 49.24 12.80 -0.60
CA CYS A 424 49.36 14.13 -1.20
C CYS A 424 50.84 14.42 -1.50
N THR A 425 51.10 15.46 -2.28
CA THR A 425 52.46 15.96 -2.54
C THR A 425 52.50 17.44 -2.21
N VAL A 426 53.52 17.90 -1.48
CA VAL A 426 53.67 19.34 -1.22
C VAL A 426 54.01 20.07 -2.52
N SER A 427 53.43 21.26 -2.71
CA SER A 427 53.40 21.94 -4.01
C SER A 427 54.80 22.33 -4.48
N GLY A 428 55.25 21.74 -5.60
CA GLY A 428 56.59 21.96 -6.17
C GLY A 428 57.59 20.80 -5.96
N SER A 429 57.17 19.70 -5.34
CA SER A 429 58.03 18.56 -5.01
C SER A 429 57.49 17.24 -5.55
N THR A 430 58.31 16.18 -5.45
CA THR A 430 57.85 14.78 -5.56
C THR A 430 57.58 14.13 -4.18
N CYS A 431 57.69 14.90 -3.10
CA CYS A 431 57.68 14.42 -1.72
C CYS A 431 56.31 13.88 -1.29
N PRO A 432 56.20 12.59 -0.91
CA PRO A 432 54.95 12.01 -0.46
C PRO A 432 54.61 12.47 0.96
N GLY A 433 53.40 12.98 1.12
CA GLY A 433 52.74 13.22 2.40
C GLY A 433 51.44 12.43 2.53
N VAL A 434 50.87 12.48 3.72
CA VAL A 434 49.49 12.04 3.99
C VAL A 434 48.63 13.27 4.24
N LYS A 435 47.39 13.24 3.76
CA LYS A 435 46.46 14.32 4.11
C LYS A 435 46.09 14.23 5.59
N ARG A 436 45.92 15.38 6.24
CA ARG A 436 45.46 15.50 7.63
C ARG A 436 44.45 16.63 7.73
N CYS A 437 43.50 16.52 8.66
CA CYS A 437 42.65 17.66 9.01
C CYS A 437 43.33 18.49 10.10
N GLU A 438 43.46 19.79 9.88
CA GLU A 438 43.86 20.74 10.92
C GLU A 438 42.91 21.96 10.88
N ASN A 439 42.10 22.13 11.93
CA ASN A 439 41.14 23.23 12.09
C ASN A 439 40.18 23.42 10.89
N GLY A 440 39.49 22.37 10.44
CA GLY A 440 38.58 22.45 9.29
C GLY A 440 39.28 22.81 7.96
N THR A 441 40.54 22.37 7.79
CA THR A 441 41.28 22.49 6.53
C THR A 441 42.15 21.26 6.29
N VAL A 442 42.03 20.68 5.10
CA VAL A 442 42.89 19.56 4.65
C VAL A 442 44.29 20.08 4.34
N ILE A 443 45.25 19.68 5.16
CA ILE A 443 46.69 19.94 4.97
C ILE A 443 47.40 18.68 4.44
N CYS A 444 48.59 18.85 3.90
CA CYS A 444 49.48 17.74 3.55
C CYS A 444 50.61 17.65 4.58
N GLU A 445 50.58 16.62 5.42
CA GLU A 445 51.66 16.34 6.38
C GLU A 445 52.72 15.45 5.70
N GLN A 446 53.95 15.96 5.64
CA GLN A 446 55.07 15.29 4.98
C GLN A 446 55.47 14.00 5.72
N SER A 447 55.63 12.91 4.98
CA SER A 447 55.88 11.57 5.55
C SER A 447 57.31 11.05 5.38
N ASP A 448 58.13 11.74 4.58
CA ASP A 448 59.51 11.36 4.24
C ASP A 448 60.44 12.59 4.36
N PRO A 449 61.63 12.48 5.01
CA PRO A 449 62.65 13.52 5.02
C PRO A 449 63.41 13.68 3.67
N GLY A 450 63.05 12.91 2.64
CA GLY A 450 63.53 13.10 1.27
C GLY A 450 64.96 12.59 1.01
N THR A 451 65.46 12.91 -0.18
CA THR A 451 66.81 12.54 -0.66
C THR A 451 67.59 13.78 -1.08
N PRO A 452 68.93 13.83 -0.93
CA PRO A 452 69.72 15.00 -1.31
C PRO A 452 69.45 15.47 -2.74
N GLU A 453 69.37 16.80 -2.94
CA GLU A 453 69.05 17.43 -4.22
C GLU A 453 69.82 16.87 -5.42
N ILE A 454 69.10 16.65 -6.52
CA ILE A 454 69.67 16.50 -7.86
C ILE A 454 69.09 17.60 -8.76
N CYS A 455 69.88 18.09 -9.72
CA CYS A 455 69.42 19.17 -10.59
C CYS A 455 68.28 18.74 -11.53
N ASN A 456 67.04 18.88 -11.08
CA ASN A 456 65.84 18.39 -11.75
C ASN A 456 64.66 19.39 -11.70
N GLY A 457 64.75 20.45 -10.88
CA GLY A 457 63.72 21.47 -10.74
C GLY A 457 62.58 21.09 -9.79
N ALA A 458 62.80 20.13 -8.91
CA ALA A 458 61.95 19.75 -7.79
C ALA A 458 62.72 19.89 -6.47
N ASP A 459 61.99 19.93 -5.37
CA ASP A 459 62.50 19.77 -4.00
C ASP A 459 62.60 18.25 -3.73
N ASP A 460 63.81 17.68 -3.76
CA ASP A 460 64.04 16.24 -3.56
C ASP A 460 64.25 15.89 -2.08
N ASN A 461 64.85 16.80 -1.30
CA ASN A 461 65.07 16.63 0.14
C ASN A 461 63.95 17.19 1.01
N CYS A 462 62.88 17.67 0.38
CA CYS A 462 61.61 18.02 0.99
C CYS A 462 61.76 19.09 2.10
N ASN A 463 62.56 20.12 1.84
CA ASN A 463 62.82 21.21 2.78
C ASN A 463 62.14 22.54 2.43
N GLY A 464 61.46 22.61 1.28
CA GLY A 464 60.76 23.78 0.75
C GLY A 464 61.61 24.67 -0.17
N LEU A 465 62.83 24.26 -0.51
CA LEU A 465 63.69 24.87 -1.52
C LEU A 465 63.86 23.90 -2.71
N VAL A 466 64.24 24.42 -3.87
CA VAL A 466 64.39 23.65 -5.11
C VAL A 466 65.81 23.83 -5.62
N ASP A 467 66.49 22.73 -5.94
CA ASP A 467 67.85 22.69 -6.45
C ASP A 467 68.87 23.48 -5.56
N GLU A 468 68.73 23.52 -4.22
CA GLU A 468 69.63 24.35 -3.41
C GLU A 468 71.05 23.78 -3.28
N GLY A 469 72.04 24.66 -3.17
CA GLY A 469 73.44 24.27 -3.02
C GLY A 469 74.15 23.87 -4.31
N ASP A 470 73.55 24.14 -5.48
CA ASP A 470 74.10 23.85 -6.81
C ASP A 470 74.32 22.34 -7.08
N PRO A 471 73.24 21.52 -6.98
CA PRO A 471 73.34 20.07 -7.04
C PRO A 471 73.85 19.60 -8.40
N GLY A 472 74.89 18.76 -8.40
CA GLY A 472 75.53 18.28 -9.62
C GLY A 472 76.36 19.32 -10.38
N GLY A 473 76.47 20.56 -9.88
CA GLY A 473 77.36 21.58 -10.42
C GLY A 473 78.83 21.42 -9.99
N GLY A 474 79.67 22.34 -10.45
CA GLY A 474 81.09 22.46 -10.07
C GLY A 474 82.09 21.66 -10.91
N ALA A 475 81.62 20.86 -11.88
CA ALA A 475 82.49 20.25 -12.90
C ALA A 475 82.88 21.26 -14.00
N GLU A 476 84.02 21.06 -14.65
CA GLU A 476 84.35 21.81 -15.87
C GLU A 476 83.50 21.31 -17.05
N CYS A 477 83.10 22.21 -17.94
CA CYS A 477 82.33 21.91 -19.14
C CYS A 477 82.85 22.65 -20.38
N GLY A 478 82.60 22.09 -21.57
CA GLY A 478 82.85 22.76 -22.84
C GLY A 478 81.66 23.62 -23.28
N PRO A 479 81.77 24.96 -23.34
CA PRO A 479 80.65 25.82 -23.72
C PRO A 479 80.27 25.57 -25.18
N GLY A 480 78.97 25.49 -25.47
CA GLY A 480 78.48 25.07 -26.79
C GLY A 480 78.41 23.55 -26.99
N GLY A 481 78.75 22.74 -25.97
CA GLY A 481 78.65 21.27 -26.02
C GLY A 481 79.88 20.56 -26.60
N ILE A 482 81.00 21.28 -26.73
CA ILE A 482 82.30 20.72 -27.15
C ILE A 482 82.97 19.93 -26.02
N SER A 483 84.01 19.16 -26.33
CA SER A 483 84.78 18.41 -25.33
C SER A 483 85.66 19.34 -24.48
N LEU A 484 86.07 18.89 -23.29
CA LEU A 484 87.03 19.62 -22.43
C LEU A 484 88.44 19.74 -23.00
N GLU A 485 88.77 18.95 -24.01
CA GLU A 485 90.02 19.08 -24.77
C GLU A 485 89.87 20.22 -25.78
N MET A 486 88.77 20.24 -26.54
CA MET A 486 88.44 21.30 -27.50
C MET A 486 88.22 22.67 -26.82
N ALA A 487 87.60 22.68 -25.64
CA ALA A 487 87.40 23.89 -24.84
C ALA A 487 88.69 24.48 -24.24
N ARG A 488 89.84 23.82 -24.43
CA ARG A 488 91.18 24.28 -24.06
C ARG A 488 92.08 24.55 -25.28
N THR A 489 91.49 24.51 -26.47
CA THR A 489 92.16 24.71 -27.76
C THR A 489 91.82 26.10 -28.30
N GLY A 490 92.77 26.72 -29.01
CA GLY A 490 92.60 28.03 -29.62
C GLY A 490 92.20 29.14 -28.65
N GLN A 491 91.08 29.79 -28.95
CA GLN A 491 90.47 30.89 -28.21
C GLN A 491 89.37 30.45 -27.23
N CYS A 492 89.08 29.15 -27.14
CA CYS A 492 88.07 28.64 -26.20
C CYS A 492 88.59 28.65 -24.74
N GLU A 493 87.65 28.79 -23.81
CA GLU A 493 87.89 28.62 -22.38
C GLU A 493 86.80 27.72 -21.78
N PRO A 494 87.15 26.73 -20.93
CA PRO A 494 86.16 25.87 -20.30
C PRO A 494 85.28 26.68 -19.33
N GLY A 495 83.99 26.35 -19.28
CA GLY A 495 83.06 26.87 -18.28
C GLY A 495 82.97 25.95 -17.06
N ILE A 496 82.10 26.32 -16.13
CA ILE A 496 81.70 25.49 -14.98
C ILE A 496 80.22 25.11 -15.12
N GLU A 497 79.91 23.86 -14.81
CA GLU A 497 78.54 23.35 -14.71
C GLU A 497 77.83 23.94 -13.48
N HIS A 498 76.67 24.54 -13.70
CA HIS A 498 75.80 25.04 -12.64
C HIS A 498 74.37 24.56 -12.86
N CYS A 499 73.67 24.21 -11.79
CA CYS A 499 72.24 23.94 -11.81
C CYS A 499 71.45 25.25 -11.92
N LEU A 500 70.83 25.48 -13.07
CA LEU A 500 70.04 26.67 -13.36
C LEU A 500 68.67 26.28 -13.91
N GLY A 501 67.64 26.37 -13.05
CA GLY A 501 66.25 26.07 -13.40
C GLY A 501 66.02 24.60 -13.73
N GLY A 502 66.42 23.70 -12.81
CA GLY A 502 66.28 22.25 -12.95
C GLY A 502 67.09 21.61 -14.08
N LYS A 503 68.15 22.27 -14.54
CA LYS A 503 69.06 21.77 -15.58
C LYS A 503 70.50 22.20 -15.32
N ILE A 504 71.43 21.26 -15.47
CA ILE A 504 72.86 21.56 -15.54
C ILE A 504 73.11 22.38 -16.82
N GLN A 505 73.73 23.55 -16.64
CA GLN A 505 74.11 24.47 -17.71
C GLN A 505 75.57 24.86 -17.57
N CYS A 506 76.28 24.96 -18.69
CA CYS A 506 77.67 25.41 -18.70
C CYS A 506 77.72 26.95 -18.70
N VAL A 507 78.34 27.55 -17.68
CA VAL A 507 78.41 29.01 -17.51
C VAL A 507 79.86 29.49 -17.44
N GLY A 508 80.11 30.71 -17.92
CA GLY A 508 81.35 31.44 -17.70
C GLY A 508 82.50 31.18 -18.69
N GLY A 509 82.46 30.10 -19.48
CA GLY A 509 83.47 29.80 -20.49
C GLY A 509 83.19 30.43 -21.86
N ARG A 510 84.21 30.43 -22.73
CA ARG A 510 84.13 30.86 -24.14
C ARG A 510 84.04 29.63 -25.05
N GLY A 511 82.91 29.50 -25.74
CA GLY A 511 82.66 28.44 -26.72
C GLY A 511 83.19 28.80 -28.11
N PRO A 512 83.10 27.86 -29.07
CA PRO A 512 83.64 28.02 -30.41
C PRO A 512 82.85 29.07 -31.20
N THR A 513 83.56 29.88 -31.97
CA THR A 513 83.00 30.93 -32.84
C THR A 513 83.58 30.77 -34.25
N PRO A 514 82.82 31.04 -35.34
CA PRO A 514 83.34 30.84 -36.70
C PRO A 514 84.68 31.55 -36.95
N GLU A 515 85.57 30.90 -37.68
CA GLU A 515 86.91 31.42 -37.99
C GLU A 515 86.89 32.85 -38.55
N ILE A 516 87.74 33.70 -37.97
CA ILE A 516 88.05 35.04 -38.44
C ILE A 516 89.50 35.02 -38.87
N CYS A 517 89.82 35.60 -40.03
CA CYS A 517 91.18 35.65 -40.55
C CYS A 517 92.07 36.61 -39.73
N ASP A 518 92.49 36.17 -38.55
CA ASP A 518 93.30 36.93 -37.57
C ASP A 518 94.50 36.15 -37.03
N GLY A 519 94.65 34.87 -37.41
CA GLY A 519 95.75 34.01 -36.99
C GLY A 519 95.54 33.37 -35.61
N LEU A 520 94.30 33.34 -35.12
CA LEU A 520 93.88 32.64 -33.92
C LEU A 520 92.78 31.64 -34.26
N ASP A 521 92.94 30.42 -33.78
CA ASP A 521 91.91 29.39 -33.77
C ASP A 521 90.68 29.86 -32.95
N ASN A 522 89.62 30.28 -33.63
CA ASN A 522 88.39 30.87 -33.07
C ASN A 522 87.29 29.82 -32.85
N ASP A 523 87.25 28.77 -33.69
CA ASP A 523 86.28 27.68 -33.64
C ASP A 523 86.77 26.44 -32.86
N CYS A 524 88.03 26.48 -32.45
CA CYS A 524 88.70 25.58 -31.51
C CYS A 524 88.90 24.15 -32.03
N ASP A 525 88.89 23.94 -33.36
CA ASP A 525 89.17 22.64 -33.98
C ASP A 525 90.66 22.23 -33.96
N GLY A 526 91.56 23.18 -33.64
CA GLY A 526 93.00 22.98 -33.56
C GLY A 526 93.77 23.30 -34.85
N LEU A 527 93.07 23.77 -35.88
CA LEU A 527 93.62 24.46 -37.04
C LEU A 527 93.51 25.98 -36.82
N THR A 528 93.79 26.79 -37.84
CA THR A 528 93.81 28.25 -37.71
C THR A 528 93.54 28.85 -39.07
N ASP A 529 92.54 29.72 -39.14
CA ASP A 529 92.05 30.38 -40.35
C ASP A 529 91.61 29.43 -41.50
N GLU A 530 91.42 28.13 -41.27
CA GLU A 530 91.20 27.13 -42.33
C GLU A 530 89.83 27.23 -43.02
N THR A 531 88.85 27.85 -42.35
CA THR A 531 87.52 28.20 -42.86
C THR A 531 87.24 29.71 -42.87
N ALA A 532 88.23 30.54 -42.54
CA ALA A 532 88.06 31.99 -42.37
C ALA A 532 87.59 32.71 -43.66
N GLU A 533 86.42 33.36 -43.61
CA GLU A 533 85.92 34.17 -44.72
C GLU A 533 86.64 35.54 -44.80
N CYS A 534 87.19 35.83 -45.98
CA CYS A 534 87.80 37.13 -46.29
C CYS A 534 86.90 37.99 -47.19
N PRO A 535 86.87 39.33 -47.02
CA PRO A 535 86.07 40.21 -47.87
C PRO A 535 86.52 40.17 -49.35
N GLY A 536 85.57 39.97 -50.27
CA GLY A 536 85.81 40.05 -51.72
C GLY A 536 86.29 38.74 -52.33
N GLU A 537 87.32 38.79 -53.18
CA GLU A 537 88.00 37.61 -53.77
C GLU A 537 89.33 37.29 -53.04
N SER A 538 89.59 37.94 -51.91
CA SER A 538 90.75 37.65 -51.04
C SER A 538 90.61 36.29 -50.36
N ILE A 539 91.74 35.64 -50.08
CA ILE A 539 91.80 34.44 -49.21
C ILE A 539 92.57 34.76 -47.92
N CYS A 540 92.37 33.96 -46.88
CA CYS A 540 93.20 34.06 -45.69
C CYS A 540 94.56 33.36 -45.89
N VAL A 541 95.65 34.06 -45.60
CA VAL A 541 97.02 33.51 -45.55
C VAL A 541 97.76 34.14 -44.36
N GLU A 542 98.22 33.31 -43.43
CA GLU A 542 98.96 33.74 -42.23
C GLU A 542 98.23 34.84 -41.40
N GLY A 543 96.97 34.60 -41.05
CA GLY A 543 96.14 35.53 -40.26
C GLY A 543 95.81 36.86 -40.95
N LYS A 544 95.89 36.90 -42.29
CA LYS A 544 95.60 38.11 -43.10
C LYS A 544 94.90 37.78 -44.42
N CYS A 545 93.85 38.54 -44.71
CA CYS A 545 93.23 38.52 -46.02
C CYS A 545 94.19 39.11 -47.05
N VAL A 546 94.57 38.30 -48.04
CA VAL A 546 95.45 38.69 -49.15
C VAL A 546 94.69 38.72 -50.47
N GLU A 547 94.83 39.82 -51.20
CA GLU A 547 94.17 40.05 -52.48
C GLU A 547 94.76 39.13 -53.58
N PRO A 548 93.95 38.71 -54.57
CA PRO A 548 94.42 37.95 -55.73
C PRO A 548 95.33 38.79 -56.64
N CYS A 549 96.19 38.11 -57.40
CA CYS A 549 97.11 38.74 -58.34
C CYS A 549 96.40 39.37 -59.53
N ALA A 550 96.75 40.61 -59.85
CA ALA A 550 96.35 41.26 -61.09
C ALA A 550 97.20 40.78 -62.29
N GLY A 551 96.66 40.88 -63.49
CA GLY A 551 97.43 40.59 -64.72
C GLY A 551 98.40 41.70 -65.10
N GLY A 552 99.70 41.40 -65.18
CA GLY A 552 100.73 42.35 -65.65
C GLY A 552 102.15 42.00 -65.19
N GLU A 553 103.12 42.84 -65.55
CA GLU A 553 104.53 42.71 -65.11
C GLU A 553 104.71 43.00 -63.61
N PHE A 554 103.78 43.77 -63.02
CA PHE A 554 103.70 44.04 -61.58
C PHE A 554 102.32 43.59 -61.06
N PRO A 555 102.13 42.28 -60.81
CA PRO A 555 100.82 41.70 -60.50
C PRO A 555 100.29 42.03 -59.10
N CYS A 556 101.10 42.65 -58.24
CA CYS A 556 100.78 42.91 -56.83
C CYS A 556 101.20 44.31 -56.38
N PRO A 557 100.60 44.85 -55.30
CA PRO A 557 101.03 46.11 -54.67
C PRO A 557 102.51 46.10 -54.28
N ALA A 558 103.13 47.28 -54.26
CA ALA A 558 104.57 47.42 -54.04
C ALA A 558 105.03 46.79 -52.70
N GLY A 559 105.96 45.83 -52.79
CA GLY A 559 106.48 45.08 -51.65
C GLY A 559 105.86 43.69 -51.46
N LEU A 560 104.88 43.31 -52.30
CA LEU A 560 104.31 41.96 -52.40
C LEU A 560 104.64 41.35 -53.76
N VAL A 561 104.43 40.05 -53.89
CA VAL A 561 104.61 39.24 -55.10
C VAL A 561 103.44 38.30 -55.31
N CYS A 562 103.29 37.84 -56.55
CA CYS A 562 102.36 36.76 -56.82
C CYS A 562 102.99 35.40 -56.47
N VAL A 563 102.41 34.70 -55.50
CA VAL A 563 102.68 33.28 -55.24
C VAL A 563 101.33 32.57 -55.25
N ASP A 564 101.24 31.48 -56.01
CA ASP A 564 100.04 30.63 -56.12
C ASP A 564 98.71 31.37 -56.38
N GLY A 565 98.78 32.53 -57.06
CA GLY A 565 97.62 33.33 -57.45
C GLY A 565 97.29 34.50 -56.52
N TYR A 566 98.00 34.69 -55.40
CA TYR A 566 97.72 35.73 -54.41
C TYR A 566 98.94 36.59 -54.04
N CYS A 567 98.67 37.80 -53.56
CA CYS A 567 99.68 38.80 -53.27
C CYS A 567 100.28 38.67 -51.86
N VAL A 568 101.27 37.79 -51.74
CA VAL A 568 102.02 37.53 -50.49
C VAL A 568 103.38 38.23 -50.49
N LYS A 569 104.08 38.26 -49.36
CA LYS A 569 105.37 38.96 -49.24
C LYS A 569 106.54 38.05 -49.59
N LEU A 570 107.32 38.36 -50.63
CA LEU A 570 108.53 37.57 -50.95
C LEU A 570 109.51 37.68 -49.77
N GLY A 571 109.85 36.54 -49.17
CA GLY A 571 110.66 36.49 -47.95
C GLY A 571 112.08 37.01 -48.13
N GLY A 572 112.31 38.26 -47.76
CA GLY A 572 113.65 38.75 -47.39
C GLY A 572 114.01 38.24 -46.01
N GLY A 573 114.69 37.09 -45.93
CA GLY A 573 114.95 36.41 -44.67
C GLY A 573 116.08 37.02 -43.84
N THR A 574 115.77 37.38 -42.59
CA THR A 574 116.69 37.34 -41.43
C THR A 574 115.84 37.17 -40.16
N GLY A 575 116.24 36.28 -39.26
CA GLY A 575 115.59 36.15 -37.95
C GLY A 575 115.92 37.31 -37.01
N GLY A 576 115.09 37.47 -35.98
CA GLY A 576 115.31 38.42 -34.89
C GLY A 576 114.25 38.31 -33.81
N SER A 577 114.70 37.99 -32.59
CA SER A 577 114.33 38.63 -31.31
C SER A 577 112.85 39.04 -31.11
N GLY A 578 112.08 38.48 -30.17
CA GLY A 578 112.42 37.69 -28.97
C GLY A 578 112.39 38.54 -27.70
N HIS A 579 112.03 37.94 -26.55
CA HIS A 579 112.42 38.44 -25.22
C HIS A 579 112.29 37.34 -24.16
N ASP A 580 113.41 37.08 -23.47
CA ASP A 580 113.40 36.58 -22.09
C ASP A 580 112.79 37.64 -21.16
N ALA A 581 111.90 37.20 -20.28
CA ALA A 581 111.77 37.62 -18.88
C ALA A 581 110.98 36.50 -18.18
N GLY A 582 111.47 35.87 -17.10
CA GLY A 582 111.96 36.53 -15.90
C GLY A 582 110.76 36.68 -14.95
N THR A 583 110.37 35.63 -14.22
CA THR A 583 110.79 35.33 -12.84
C THR A 583 110.33 36.35 -11.80
N GLN A 584 110.03 35.86 -10.59
CA GLN A 584 109.84 36.61 -9.33
C GLN A 584 108.51 37.36 -9.18
N ASP A 585 107.95 37.49 -7.98
CA ASP A 585 108.04 36.67 -6.75
C ASP A 585 106.85 37.05 -5.84
N ASP A 586 106.74 36.39 -4.70
CA ASP A 586 106.14 36.90 -3.46
C ASP A 586 104.69 37.47 -3.44
N GLY A 587 103.96 37.03 -2.43
CA GLY A 587 103.55 38.06 -1.44
C GLY A 587 102.07 38.18 -1.10
N ALA A 588 101.60 37.23 -0.30
CA ALA A 588 100.92 37.52 0.97
C ALA A 588 99.63 38.39 1.00
N ALA A 589 98.58 37.72 1.48
CA ALA A 589 97.73 38.13 2.62
C ALA A 589 96.85 39.39 2.54
N GLY A 590 95.65 39.25 3.09
CA GLY A 590 95.15 40.30 3.99
C GLY A 590 93.65 40.58 3.99
N GLN A 591 92.92 39.78 4.76
CA GLN A 591 92.00 40.25 5.82
C GLN A 591 90.92 41.31 5.52
N ASN A 592 89.69 40.90 5.87
CA ASN A 592 88.74 41.62 6.75
C ASN A 592 88.15 42.97 6.31
N GLY A 593 86.86 43.17 6.62
CA GLY A 593 86.46 44.45 7.22
C GLY A 593 85.06 44.96 6.91
N GLU A 594 84.07 44.45 7.66
CA GLU A 594 83.06 45.22 8.40
C GLU A 594 82.17 46.33 7.76
N ALA A 595 80.93 46.36 8.26
CA ALA A 595 80.02 47.52 8.42
C ALA A 595 79.72 48.43 7.20
N GLY A 596 78.48 48.67 6.77
CA GLY A 596 77.20 48.59 7.49
C GLY A 596 76.80 49.97 8.05
N VAL A 597 75.63 50.49 7.68
CA VAL A 597 74.92 51.59 8.37
C VAL A 597 73.44 51.64 7.96
N ASP A 598 72.56 51.68 8.96
CA ASP A 598 71.18 52.16 8.82
C ASP A 598 71.15 53.67 8.55
N ALA A 599 70.15 54.14 7.78
CA ALA A 599 69.64 55.50 7.91
C ALA A 599 68.15 55.54 7.55
N SER A 600 67.34 56.08 8.47
CA SER A 600 65.89 56.18 8.38
C SER A 600 65.43 57.64 8.18
N ALA A 601 64.31 57.85 7.47
CA ALA A 601 63.30 58.91 7.68
C ALA A 601 62.34 59.08 6.47
N GLY A 602 61.12 59.59 6.71
CA GLY A 602 60.33 60.28 5.67
C GLY A 602 58.86 59.87 5.59
N ALA A 603 57.98 60.50 6.37
CA ALA A 603 56.56 60.14 6.48
C ALA A 603 55.61 60.76 5.42
N ALA A 604 54.43 60.12 5.31
CA ALA A 604 53.07 60.70 5.21
C ALA A 604 52.32 60.64 3.86
N GLY A 605 51.03 60.23 3.91
CA GLY A 605 50.03 60.66 2.91
C GLY A 605 48.92 59.70 2.43
N THR A 606 47.92 59.42 3.29
CA THR A 606 46.49 59.19 2.93
C THR A 606 46.02 58.14 1.89
N ALA A 607 45.30 57.13 2.41
CA ALA A 607 43.96 56.66 2.02
C ALA A 607 43.64 56.18 0.57
N GLY A 608 43.27 54.90 0.45
CA GLY A 608 42.58 54.31 -0.70
C GLY A 608 42.28 52.82 -0.49
N SER A 609 41.01 52.41 -0.55
CA SER A 609 40.53 51.07 -0.16
C SER A 609 40.34 50.09 -1.32
N GLY A 610 40.68 48.81 -1.11
CA GLY A 610 39.90 47.69 -1.66
C GLY A 610 40.63 46.61 -2.48
N GLY A 611 40.32 45.34 -2.20
CA GLY A 611 40.25 44.27 -3.21
C GLY A 611 41.43 43.30 -3.30
N THR A 612 41.21 42.05 -2.89
CA THR A 612 42.19 40.94 -2.90
C THR A 612 42.13 40.07 -4.17
N ALA A 613 43.31 39.56 -4.57
CA ALA A 613 43.60 38.20 -5.07
C ALA A 613 42.85 37.60 -6.29
N GLY A 614 43.54 36.70 -7.02
CA GLY A 614 42.91 35.79 -7.99
C GLY A 614 43.80 35.37 -9.16
N SER A 615 44.59 34.32 -8.98
CA SER A 615 45.36 33.66 -10.06
C SER A 615 44.51 32.61 -10.80
N GLY A 616 44.89 32.30 -12.05
CA GLY A 616 44.78 30.94 -12.57
C GLY A 616 43.58 30.57 -13.46
N GLY A 617 43.88 30.36 -14.75
CA GLY A 617 43.42 29.19 -15.51
C GLY A 617 44.67 28.57 -16.16
N GLY A 618 44.83 27.26 -16.37
CA GLY A 618 43.91 26.14 -16.19
C GLY A 618 43.51 25.53 -17.54
N PHE A 619 44.01 24.33 -17.88
CA PHE A 619 43.28 23.36 -18.71
C PHE A 619 43.88 21.93 -18.71
N ARG A 620 43.05 20.97 -18.24
CA ARG A 620 42.87 19.55 -18.62
C ARG A 620 44.01 18.50 -18.64
N PRO A 621 43.74 17.31 -18.07
CA PRO A 621 44.29 16.02 -18.52
C PRO A 621 43.34 15.26 -19.47
N ASP A 622 43.87 14.23 -20.12
CA ASP A 622 43.13 13.20 -20.86
C ASP A 622 42.75 12.00 -19.97
N GLY A 623 41.77 11.19 -20.40
CA GLY A 623 41.44 9.90 -19.79
C GLY A 623 40.36 9.15 -20.55
N GLY A 624 40.68 7.98 -21.10
CA GLY A 624 39.73 7.13 -21.85
C GLY A 624 39.70 5.69 -21.31
N ALA A 625 38.55 5.02 -21.41
CA ALA A 625 38.37 3.60 -21.12
C ALA A 625 37.19 2.99 -21.89
N SER A 626 37.19 1.65 -22.01
CA SER A 626 36.16 0.78 -22.62
C SER A 626 36.38 -0.65 -22.12
N PRO A 627 35.48 -1.63 -22.35
CA PRO A 627 34.00 -1.64 -22.30
C PRO A 627 33.50 -2.73 -21.29
N GLY A 628 32.37 -2.58 -20.57
CA GLY A 628 31.00 -2.94 -20.99
C GLY A 628 30.55 -4.33 -20.47
N PRO A 629 29.24 -4.74 -20.53
CA PRO A 629 28.04 -3.94 -20.83
C PRO A 629 26.69 -4.36 -20.13
N HIS A 630 25.63 -3.55 -20.34
CA HIS A 630 24.16 -3.86 -20.27
C HIS A 630 23.47 -4.25 -18.92
N GLU A 631 22.26 -3.79 -18.55
CA GLU A 631 21.31 -2.83 -19.17
C GLU A 631 20.25 -2.24 -18.19
N GLN A 632 20.37 -0.92 -17.94
CA GLN A 632 19.37 0.17 -17.98
C GLN A 632 18.01 0.20 -17.22
N SER A 633 17.79 1.35 -16.57
CA SER A 633 16.50 2.00 -16.32
C SER A 633 16.52 3.47 -16.84
N ARG A 634 15.37 4.18 -16.77
CA ARG A 634 15.09 5.51 -17.40
C ARG A 634 15.72 6.69 -16.60
N GLU A 635 15.72 7.99 -16.98
CA GLU A 635 14.84 8.88 -17.77
C GLU A 635 15.60 10.09 -18.38
N ASN A 636 14.96 10.98 -19.19
CA ASN A 636 15.33 12.42 -19.27
C ASN A 636 14.27 13.34 -19.97
N TRP A 637 14.43 14.66 -19.76
CA TRP A 637 13.49 15.81 -19.82
C TRP A 637 13.10 16.45 -21.18
N GLY A 638 11.97 17.21 -21.20
CA GLY A 638 12.00 18.66 -21.51
C GLY A 638 11.18 19.31 -22.68
N LEU A 639 10.06 20.00 -22.36
CA LEU A 639 9.43 21.24 -22.97
C LEU A 639 9.18 21.36 -24.52
N VAL A 640 8.31 22.23 -25.10
CA VAL A 640 7.50 23.41 -24.68
C VAL A 640 6.16 23.53 -25.49
N THR A 641 5.21 24.36 -24.99
CA THR A 641 4.12 25.13 -25.68
C THR A 641 2.82 24.47 -26.17
N GLY A 642 1.69 24.99 -25.65
CA GLY A 642 0.69 25.65 -26.53
C GLY A 642 -0.73 25.08 -26.64
N GLY A 643 -1.74 25.91 -26.35
CA GLY A 643 -3.07 25.84 -26.99
C GLY A 643 -4.20 25.20 -26.17
N GLY A 644 -5.16 26.02 -25.72
CA GLY A 644 -6.47 25.54 -25.27
C GLY A 644 -7.43 25.32 -26.45
N GLY A 645 -8.44 24.47 -26.27
CA GLY A 645 -9.45 24.21 -27.31
C GLY A 645 -10.58 23.30 -26.86
N VAL A 646 -11.67 23.90 -26.36
CA VAL A 646 -12.98 23.21 -26.30
C VAL A 646 -13.56 23.10 -27.71
N SER A 647 -14.03 21.91 -28.09
CA SER A 647 -14.96 21.73 -29.21
C SER A 647 -15.72 20.41 -29.12
N CYS A 648 -17.02 20.46 -29.37
CA CYS A 648 -17.92 19.31 -29.37
C CYS A 648 -17.71 18.43 -30.62
N ALA A 649 -17.95 17.13 -30.48
CA ALA A 649 -18.22 16.25 -31.62
C ALA A 649 -19.42 15.33 -31.31
N LEU A 650 -20.44 15.40 -32.18
CA LEU A 650 -21.60 14.51 -32.18
C LEU A 650 -21.26 13.17 -32.84
N GLY A 651 -21.60 12.05 -32.20
CA GLY A 651 -21.63 10.72 -32.82
C GLY A 651 -23.05 10.13 -32.73
N ARG A 652 -23.73 9.99 -33.86
CA ARG A 652 -25.08 9.39 -33.97
C ARG A 652 -25.01 7.91 -34.35
N ALA A 653 -25.79 7.07 -33.66
CA ALA A 653 -26.48 5.88 -34.17
C ALA A 653 -27.68 5.62 -33.21
N THR A 654 -28.98 5.58 -33.56
CA THR A 654 -29.74 4.73 -34.53
C THR A 654 -29.43 3.24 -34.35
N SER A 655 -30.35 2.30 -34.11
CA SER A 655 -31.82 2.30 -33.91
C SER A 655 -32.23 0.93 -33.31
N SER A 656 -33.45 0.59 -32.85
CA SER A 656 -34.80 1.20 -32.92
C SER A 656 -35.73 0.57 -31.86
N LEU A 657 -36.92 1.17 -31.63
CA LEU A 657 -38.08 0.58 -30.92
C LEU A 657 -39.31 0.55 -31.85
N PRO A 658 -40.32 -0.27 -31.53
CA PRO A 658 -41.70 0.23 -31.41
C PRO A 658 -42.23 -0.08 -29.98
N ALA A 659 -42.79 0.86 -29.20
CA ALA A 659 -44.04 1.61 -29.41
C ALA A 659 -45.29 0.70 -29.38
N ALA A 660 -46.35 0.94 -28.59
CA ALA A 660 -46.62 1.95 -27.54
C ALA A 660 -47.90 1.55 -26.76
N ILE A 661 -48.20 2.21 -25.62
CA ILE A 661 -49.55 2.70 -25.23
C ILE A 661 -49.43 3.64 -24.01
N VAL A 662 -50.38 4.57 -23.86
CA VAL A 662 -50.29 5.81 -23.05
C VAL A 662 -51.43 5.92 -22.03
N ALA A 663 -51.10 6.34 -20.80
CA ALA A 663 -51.94 7.16 -19.90
C ALA A 663 -51.03 7.75 -18.78
N LEU A 664 -50.64 9.02 -18.78
CA LEU A 664 -51.40 10.19 -18.28
C LEU A 664 -52.12 9.95 -16.93
N PHE A 665 -51.56 10.49 -15.85
CA PHE A 665 -52.06 11.73 -15.24
C PHE A 665 -51.02 12.34 -14.26
N ALA A 666 -50.90 13.66 -14.28
CA ALA A 666 -50.13 14.42 -13.30
C ALA A 666 -51.06 15.30 -12.47
N LEU A 667 -50.77 15.49 -11.19
CA LEU A 667 -51.32 16.60 -10.43
C LEU A 667 -50.37 17.04 -9.32
N ALA A 668 -49.95 18.29 -9.38
CA ALA A 668 -49.08 18.91 -8.39
C ALA A 668 -49.89 19.45 -7.21
N MET A 669 -49.30 19.40 -6.01
CA MET A 669 -49.71 20.20 -4.85
C MET A 669 -48.52 21.03 -4.38
N ALA A 670 -48.53 22.32 -4.74
CA ALA A 670 -47.63 23.31 -4.17
C ALA A 670 -48.35 24.06 -3.06
N GLY A 671 -47.68 24.28 -1.91
CA GLY A 671 -48.07 25.35 -0.99
C GLY A 671 -47.95 25.05 0.50
N ARG A 672 -46.81 25.38 1.10
CA ARG A 672 -46.62 26.63 1.89
C ARG A 672 -45.34 26.58 2.73
N MET A 673 -44.38 27.44 2.37
CA MET A 673 -43.42 27.95 3.34
C MET A 673 -44.07 29.05 4.18
N SER A 674 -43.78 29.11 5.47
CA SER A 674 -43.75 30.38 6.22
C SER A 674 -42.86 30.22 7.46
N PRO A 675 -41.96 31.17 7.79
CA PRO A 675 -40.91 30.97 8.78
C PRO A 675 -41.33 31.39 10.18
N ARG A 676 -40.67 30.83 11.21
CA ARG A 676 -40.69 31.40 12.57
C ARG A 676 -39.33 31.35 13.28
N THR A 677 -38.67 32.51 13.24
CA THR A 677 -38.06 33.18 14.41
C THR A 677 -37.34 32.32 15.43
N GLY A 678 -36.00 32.37 15.44
CA GLY A 678 -35.24 32.05 16.64
C GLY A 678 -35.45 33.09 17.75
N ARG A 679 -35.21 32.69 19.01
CA ARG A 679 -34.95 33.61 20.12
C ARG A 679 -33.99 32.96 21.10
N LYS A 680 -33.05 33.75 21.61
CA LYS A 680 -32.09 33.37 22.64
C LYS A 680 -32.80 32.97 23.94
N GLY A 681 -32.22 31.99 24.62
CA GLY A 681 -32.50 31.56 25.99
C GLY A 681 -31.35 30.67 26.41
#